data_AF-A0A2D6LNB1-F1
#
_entry.id   AF-A0A2D6LNB1-F1
#
_cell.length_a   1.000
_cell.length_b   1.000
_cell.length_c   1.000
_cell.angle_alpha   90.00
_cell.angle_beta   90.00
_cell.angle_gamma   90.00
#
_symmetry.space_group_name_H-M   'P 1'
#
loop_
_entity.id
_entity.type
_entity.pdbx_description
1 polymer ?
#
loop_
_entity_poly.entity_id
_entity_poly.type
_entity_poly.pdbx_seq_one_letter_code
_entity_poly.pdbx_strand_id
1 'polypeptide(L)'
;MRIVEQVGQPAQVVAMSWLDRYVLIFGILPWFVSGDVPARIARFWPIRCNDSRTRGSKRCNRLPNGCTRFRRCRARVGELRLTGCLGKRLLVHTIILRRYSLRVAAVTITARWQHFAYVGVTAVALSWCFPQPGLGWLAHVALVPAAVLAMRCASGWRLFWTAYLVSGVWWVWMLRWLWPVTVPGAVTLSVYVALYWPASLLVLRWLHRGLRVPGVVALPLAWTSLEFVRGYIVMGGFGWFALSHSQAAYEPTDAAGRIIQVADLFGEHAVTFVVAMTNGLIADIWARESENRKFVWTGRWGPSGVVWGVCLGLAWGYGTYRVGEYDVAASPGPVIAVVQTNVSHDNKLRRTPELDAANFAAMVDLTRSALDNAADTDLVVWPETMVPGILNPQSVEISRISGRTWHEYHETVAKLADRRDVHLLAGASAMQWRDVRDEKGTLFAPDNRYNAVYLYRSDGTQAPQRYNKMHRVPFGEYIPWVDKPWLAWLKSWFFDSLSPYENDYTLTPGQMPVVFEITPEIRNPGPAYRVVTPICFEDAVPRVCRRMVYERGRKRADMLVNVTNDGWFGGVSMRAQHFQLAALRSIENRVPTARAVNTGISGFIDSLGRVGPMAEDEGEITRQRIADALTHRVTLDRRSTLFGRLGHLPVGVLCLATGVMTALGIVRIGREKQAARQIAAESDSK
;
A
#
# COMPACT_ATOMS: atom_id res chain seq x y z
N MET A 1 -38.47 37.77 14.44
CA MET A 1 -38.49 36.59 15.33
C MET A 1 -39.14 35.47 14.57
N ARG A 2 -38.59 34.28 14.30
CA ARG A 2 -37.27 33.63 14.38
C ARG A 2 -37.43 32.49 13.33
N ILE A 3 -36.69 32.45 12.24
CA ILE A 3 -35.44 31.68 12.06
C ILE A 3 -35.50 30.32 12.77
N VAL A 4 -35.59 29.23 11.99
CA VAL A 4 -34.67 28.07 11.91
C VAL A 4 -35.38 27.03 11.03
N GLU A 5 -34.99 26.93 9.76
CA GLU A 5 -35.11 25.71 8.94
C GLU A 5 -34.37 25.93 7.62
N GLN A 6 -33.08 25.53 7.59
CA GLN A 6 -32.32 25.14 6.38
C GLN A 6 -30.82 24.99 6.76
N VAL A 7 -30.47 23.90 7.43
CA VAL A 7 -29.12 23.30 7.34
C VAL A 7 -29.29 21.79 7.56
N GLY A 8 -29.02 20.99 6.53
CA GLY A 8 -29.15 19.54 6.61
C GLY A 8 -28.89 18.81 5.31
N GLN A 9 -27.95 19.26 4.49
CA GLN A 9 -27.35 18.40 3.46
C GLN A 9 -25.91 18.09 3.91
N PRO A 10 -25.55 16.81 4.15
CA PRO A 10 -24.15 16.46 4.32
C PRO A 10 -23.44 16.67 2.97
N ALA A 11 -22.32 17.37 3.03
CA ALA A 11 -21.47 17.66 1.89
C ALA A 11 -21.18 16.36 1.11
N GLN A 12 -21.70 16.28 -0.12
CA GLN A 12 -21.17 15.33 -1.11
C GLN A 12 -19.67 15.61 -1.23
N VAL A 13 -18.85 14.64 -0.84
CA VAL A 13 -17.43 14.63 -1.22
C VAL A 13 -17.42 14.46 -2.73
N VAL A 14 -17.37 15.59 -3.44
CA VAL A 14 -17.21 15.60 -4.90
C VAL A 14 -15.95 14.82 -5.21
N ALA A 15 -16.11 13.68 -5.87
CA ALA A 15 -15.01 12.89 -6.41
C ALA A 15 -14.29 13.75 -7.48
N MET A 16 -13.34 14.57 -7.05
CA MET A 16 -12.52 15.37 -7.97
C MET A 16 -11.83 14.45 -8.96
N SER A 17 -11.88 14.80 -10.24
CA SER A 17 -11.16 14.09 -11.28
C SER A 17 -9.65 14.13 -11.00
N TRP A 18 -8.92 13.13 -11.45
CA TRP A 18 -7.47 13.00 -11.23
C TRP A 18 -6.66 14.22 -11.72
N LEU A 19 -7.13 14.90 -12.78
CA LEU A 19 -6.54 16.14 -13.29
C LEU A 19 -6.77 17.30 -12.32
N ASP A 20 -7.98 17.42 -11.75
CA ASP A 20 -8.30 18.49 -10.80
C ASP A 20 -7.46 18.38 -9.52
N ARG A 21 -7.11 17.16 -9.08
CA ARG A 21 -6.25 16.93 -7.91
C ARG A 21 -4.81 17.40 -8.13
N TYR A 22 -4.25 17.19 -9.32
CA TYR A 22 -2.90 17.64 -9.68
C TYR A 22 -2.86 19.14 -10.01
N VAL A 23 -3.90 19.68 -10.64
CA VAL A 23 -4.09 21.12 -10.81
C VAL A 23 -4.21 21.80 -9.45
N LEU A 24 -4.86 21.18 -8.46
CA LEU A 24 -4.87 21.67 -7.09
C LEU A 24 -3.47 21.67 -6.46
N ILE A 25 -2.70 20.58 -6.59
CA ILE A 25 -1.32 20.50 -6.08
C ILE A 25 -0.42 21.58 -6.69
N PHE A 26 -0.48 21.77 -8.02
CA PHE A 26 0.33 22.80 -8.70
C PHE A 26 -0.24 24.21 -8.60
N GLY A 27 -1.53 24.36 -8.31
CA GLY A 27 -2.20 25.64 -8.03
C GLY A 27 -2.02 26.11 -6.58
N ILE A 28 -1.82 25.20 -5.63
CA ILE A 28 -1.55 25.46 -4.21
C ILE A 28 -0.05 25.56 -3.91
N LEU A 29 0.83 24.93 -4.72
CA LEU A 29 2.29 25.04 -4.57
C LEU A 29 2.81 26.49 -4.41
N PRO A 30 2.29 27.50 -5.13
CA PRO A 30 2.69 28.91 -4.93
C PRO A 30 2.34 29.45 -3.53
N TRP A 31 1.29 28.94 -2.90
CA TRP A 31 0.74 29.47 -1.63
C TRP A 31 1.50 28.97 -0.39
N PHE A 32 2.03 27.75 -0.42
CA PHE A 32 2.86 27.23 0.68
C PHE A 32 4.31 27.75 0.65
N VAL A 33 4.75 28.26 -0.51
CA VAL A 33 6.13 28.70 -0.75
C VAL A 33 6.32 30.20 -0.54
N SER A 34 5.28 31.02 -0.70
CA SER A 34 5.41 32.49 -0.62
C SER A 34 5.22 33.10 0.78
N GLY A 35 4.70 32.38 1.78
CA GLY A 35 4.59 32.89 3.16
C GLY A 35 3.66 34.10 3.36
N ASP A 36 2.92 34.52 2.34
CA ASP A 36 2.00 35.66 2.43
C ASP A 36 0.55 35.17 2.65
N VAL A 37 0.05 35.42 3.87
CA VAL A 37 -1.38 35.37 4.18
C VAL A 37 -2.07 36.54 3.47
N PRO A 38 -3.11 36.35 2.65
CA PRO A 38 -3.78 37.48 2.02
C PRO A 38 -4.70 38.16 3.03
N ALA A 39 -4.32 39.37 3.45
CA ALA A 39 -5.29 40.35 3.85
C ALA A 39 -5.98 40.91 2.59
N ARG A 40 -7.32 40.99 2.65
CA ARG A 40 -8.23 41.76 1.78
C ARG A 40 -8.82 41.06 0.55
N ILE A 41 -9.94 40.40 0.80
CA ILE A 41 -11.12 40.47 -0.07
C ILE A 41 -11.78 41.83 0.19
N ALA A 42 -11.81 42.70 -0.82
CA ALA A 42 -12.87 43.67 -1.14
C ALA A 42 -12.29 44.91 -1.86
N ARG A 43 -12.47 44.99 -3.18
CA ARG A 43 -13.24 46.06 -3.84
C ARG A 43 -13.30 45.85 -5.36
N PHE A 44 -14.52 46.06 -5.86
CA PHE A 44 -15.06 45.88 -7.20
C PHE A 44 -14.57 46.90 -8.27
N TRP A 45 -14.62 46.44 -9.53
CA TRP A 45 -14.73 47.15 -10.84
C TRP A 45 -13.48 47.95 -11.36
N PRO A 46 -13.33 48.21 -12.69
CA PRO A 46 -12.28 47.71 -13.56
C PRO A 46 -11.56 48.85 -14.30
N ILE A 47 -10.45 48.51 -14.92
CA ILE A 47 -9.74 49.41 -15.83
C ILE A 47 -10.48 49.41 -17.18
N ARG A 48 -10.96 50.59 -17.61
CA ARG A 48 -11.20 50.89 -19.03
C ARG A 48 -10.01 51.68 -19.58
N CYS A 49 -9.46 51.21 -20.69
CA CYS A 49 -8.62 51.99 -21.57
C CYS A 49 -9.36 53.26 -22.04
N ASN A 50 -8.63 54.38 -22.18
CA ASN A 50 -8.87 55.22 -23.34
C ASN A 50 -7.60 55.94 -23.78
N ASP A 51 -7.41 55.88 -25.09
CA ASP A 51 -6.40 56.53 -25.91
C ASP A 51 -6.83 57.98 -26.19
N SER A 52 -5.91 58.94 -26.20
CA SER A 52 -5.94 60.13 -27.09
C SER A 52 -4.88 61.18 -26.75
N ARG A 53 -4.00 61.42 -27.73
CA ARG A 53 -3.63 62.73 -28.29
C ARG A 53 -3.34 63.90 -27.32
N THR A 54 -2.11 64.40 -27.27
CA THR A 54 -1.58 65.51 -28.12
C THR A 54 -0.34 66.20 -27.54
N ARG A 55 0.61 66.47 -28.46
CA ARG A 55 1.49 67.66 -28.60
C ARG A 55 2.39 68.10 -27.43
N GLY A 56 3.69 68.07 -27.70
CA GLY A 56 4.70 68.87 -27.00
C GLY A 56 6.07 68.78 -27.66
N SER A 57 6.32 69.61 -28.68
CA SER A 57 7.60 69.75 -29.37
C SER A 57 8.76 70.15 -28.45
N LYS A 58 9.98 69.67 -28.72
CA LYS A 58 11.15 70.52 -29.03
C LYS A 58 12.44 69.72 -29.37
N ARG A 59 12.98 70.10 -30.52
CA ARG A 59 14.39 70.16 -30.97
C ARG A 59 15.14 68.90 -31.42
N CYS A 60 15.30 68.86 -32.76
CA CYS A 60 16.42 68.33 -33.51
C CYS A 60 17.79 68.82 -33.02
N ASN A 61 18.80 67.97 -33.16
CA ASN A 61 20.00 68.31 -33.93
C ASN A 61 20.56 67.08 -34.68
N ARG A 62 21.03 67.36 -35.90
CA ARG A 62 21.47 66.50 -37.00
C ARG A 62 22.95 66.10 -36.86
N LEU A 63 23.30 64.82 -37.13
CA LEU A 63 24.15 64.28 -38.24
C LEU A 63 25.70 64.45 -38.09
N PRO A 64 26.57 63.84 -38.95
CA PRO A 64 26.71 62.39 -39.29
C PRO A 64 28.17 61.91 -39.61
N ASN A 65 28.29 60.62 -39.99
CA ASN A 65 29.20 60.02 -41.02
C ASN A 65 30.70 59.72 -40.78
N GLY A 66 31.11 58.55 -41.34
CA GLY A 66 32.49 58.22 -41.82
C GLY A 66 32.91 56.76 -41.55
N CYS A 67 32.80 55.80 -42.49
CA CYS A 67 33.88 55.28 -43.38
C CYS A 67 35.25 55.06 -42.68
N THR A 68 36.00 53.95 -42.77
CA THR A 68 36.34 53.06 -43.90
C THR A 68 37.24 51.89 -43.45
N ARG A 69 37.30 50.83 -44.26
CA ARG A 69 38.21 49.64 -44.31
C ARG A 69 39.67 49.84 -43.82
N PHE A 70 40.32 48.73 -43.36
CA PHE A 70 41.56 48.12 -43.91
C PHE A 70 42.04 46.92 -43.04
N ARG A 71 42.06 45.68 -43.55
CA ARG A 71 43.20 44.86 -44.09
C ARG A 71 43.71 43.74 -43.17
N ARG A 72 43.84 42.56 -43.78
CA ARG A 72 44.56 41.35 -43.35
C ARG A 72 46.07 41.61 -43.22
N CYS A 73 46.70 40.95 -42.25
CA CYS A 73 48.12 40.59 -42.30
C CYS A 73 48.32 39.16 -41.74
N ARG A 74 48.82 38.25 -42.60
CA ARG A 74 49.53 37.02 -42.23
C ARG A 74 50.97 37.41 -41.90
N ALA A 75 51.56 36.90 -40.82
CA ALA A 75 53.00 36.61 -40.75
C ALA A 75 53.40 35.78 -39.52
N ARG A 76 54.17 34.71 -39.82
CA ARG A 76 55.28 34.10 -39.08
C ARG A 76 55.02 33.35 -37.77
N VAL A 77 55.10 32.02 -37.93
CA VAL A 77 55.60 31.08 -36.92
C VAL A 77 57.02 31.48 -36.53
N GLY A 78 57.25 31.66 -35.24
CA GLY A 78 58.56 31.79 -34.62
C GLY A 78 58.51 31.15 -33.24
N GLU A 79 59.34 30.13 -33.04
CA GLU A 79 59.55 29.48 -31.75
C GLU A 79 60.06 30.49 -30.72
N LEU A 80 59.45 30.51 -29.55
CA LEU A 80 60.05 31.03 -28.32
C LEU A 80 59.47 30.26 -27.14
N ARG A 81 60.28 29.31 -26.63
CA ARG A 81 60.11 28.74 -25.29
C ARG A 81 60.29 29.86 -24.27
N LEU A 82 59.27 30.13 -23.47
CA LEU A 82 59.41 30.74 -22.15
C LEU A 82 58.51 29.99 -21.16
N THR A 83 59.18 29.09 -20.46
CA THR A 83 58.79 28.48 -19.18
C THR A 83 58.36 29.55 -18.17
N GLY A 84 57.30 29.28 -17.41
CA GLY A 84 57.04 29.99 -16.15
C GLY A 84 55.84 30.92 -16.11
N CYS A 85 54.64 30.48 -16.52
CA CYS A 85 53.40 31.15 -16.10
C CYS A 85 52.14 30.27 -15.98
N LEU A 86 52.21 28.96 -16.27
CA LEU A 86 51.04 28.07 -16.13
C LEU A 86 50.75 27.64 -14.68
N GLY A 87 51.75 27.61 -13.80
CA GLY A 87 51.59 27.15 -12.41
C GLY A 87 50.76 28.10 -11.53
N LYS A 88 50.83 29.41 -11.76
CA LYS A 88 50.09 30.39 -10.95
C LYS A 88 48.65 30.61 -11.42
N ARG A 89 48.34 30.43 -12.71
CA ARG A 89 46.95 30.50 -13.20
C ARG A 89 46.13 29.25 -12.86
N LEU A 90 46.72 28.05 -12.85
CA LEU A 90 46.02 26.85 -12.36
C LEU A 90 45.81 26.90 -10.84
N LEU A 91 46.75 27.43 -10.05
CA LEU A 91 46.57 27.53 -8.60
C LEU A 91 45.49 28.56 -8.24
N VAL A 92 45.42 29.69 -8.94
CA VAL A 92 44.36 30.70 -8.73
C VAL A 92 43.00 30.21 -9.25
N HIS A 93 42.93 29.45 -10.35
CA HIS A 93 41.67 28.82 -10.77
C HIS A 93 41.23 27.71 -9.81
N THR A 94 42.16 26.94 -9.24
CA THR A 94 41.85 25.88 -8.26
C THR A 94 41.51 26.47 -6.88
N ILE A 95 42.07 27.61 -6.50
CA ILE A 95 41.74 28.34 -5.26
C ILE A 95 40.44 29.14 -5.43
N ILE A 96 40.15 29.70 -6.61
CA ILE A 96 38.87 30.36 -6.91
C ILE A 96 37.76 29.32 -7.04
N LEU A 97 37.99 28.16 -7.67
CA LEU A 97 37.05 27.04 -7.68
C LEU A 97 36.91 26.39 -6.29
N ARG A 98 37.99 26.30 -5.49
CA ARG A 98 37.91 25.85 -4.08
C ARG A 98 37.17 26.85 -3.19
N ARG A 99 37.35 28.16 -3.38
CA ARG A 99 36.60 29.21 -2.66
C ARG A 99 35.14 29.29 -3.08
N TYR A 100 34.81 29.02 -4.34
CA TYR A 100 33.42 28.86 -4.79
C TYR A 100 32.77 27.58 -4.25
N SER A 101 33.54 26.50 -3.99
CA SER A 101 33.03 25.29 -3.35
C SER A 101 32.89 25.37 -1.82
N LEU A 102 33.33 26.46 -1.17
CA LEU A 102 33.36 26.57 0.30
C LEU A 102 32.50 27.69 0.90
N ARG A 103 31.73 28.45 0.10
CA ARG A 103 30.75 29.42 0.63
C ARG A 103 29.50 29.50 -0.23
N VAL A 104 28.74 28.40 -0.26
CA VAL A 104 27.28 28.51 -0.24
C VAL A 104 26.84 27.58 0.89
N ALA A 105 26.81 28.12 2.10
CA ALA A 105 26.12 27.44 3.20
C ALA A 105 24.63 27.49 2.86
N ALA A 106 24.19 26.52 2.05
CA ALA A 106 22.82 26.03 2.09
C ALA A 106 22.44 25.96 3.57
N VAL A 107 21.42 26.70 3.99
CA VAL A 107 20.96 26.75 5.38
C VAL A 107 20.90 25.33 5.93
N THR A 108 21.92 24.96 6.70
CA THR A 108 22.07 23.58 7.15
C THR A 108 21.18 23.44 8.36
N ILE A 109 20.24 22.50 8.31
CA ILE A 109 19.32 22.28 9.42
C ILE A 109 20.12 21.70 10.59
N THR A 110 20.22 22.47 11.66
CA THR A 110 21.01 22.14 12.85
C THR A 110 20.21 22.19 14.14
N ALA A 111 19.06 22.88 14.20
CA ALA A 111 18.29 22.94 15.44
C ALA A 111 17.52 21.63 15.68
N ARG A 112 17.51 21.14 16.93
CA ARG A 112 16.82 19.89 17.29
C ARG A 112 15.32 19.96 17.03
N TRP A 113 14.69 21.09 17.38
CA TRP A 113 13.25 21.27 17.18
C TRP A 113 12.85 21.22 15.69
N GLN A 114 13.72 21.69 14.78
CA GLN A 114 13.47 21.62 13.34
C GLN A 114 13.40 20.17 12.87
N HIS A 115 14.27 19.29 13.37
CA HIS A 115 14.18 17.87 13.03
C HIS A 115 12.82 17.28 13.41
N PHE A 116 12.37 17.52 14.65
CA PHE A 116 11.06 17.06 15.11
C PHE A 116 9.91 17.67 14.31
N ALA A 117 9.98 18.96 13.95
CA ALA A 117 8.95 19.61 13.14
C ALA A 117 8.83 18.98 11.75
N TYR A 118 9.94 18.80 11.03
CA TYR A 118 9.90 18.24 9.67
C TYR A 118 9.41 16.78 9.66
N VAL A 119 9.90 15.93 10.56
CA VAL A 119 9.40 14.55 10.65
C VAL A 119 7.96 14.51 11.18
N GLY A 120 7.61 15.38 12.14
CA GLY A 120 6.28 15.48 12.71
C GLY A 120 5.21 15.85 11.68
N VAL A 121 5.49 16.84 10.82
CA VAL A 121 4.60 17.20 9.70
C VAL A 121 4.41 16.01 8.75
N THR A 122 5.49 15.28 8.45
CA THR A 122 5.41 14.05 7.64
C THR A 122 4.50 13.02 8.30
N ALA A 123 4.61 12.84 9.62
CA ALA A 123 3.79 11.89 10.37
C ALA A 123 2.31 12.27 10.38
N VAL A 124 1.98 13.54 10.60
CA VAL A 124 0.60 14.02 10.54
C VAL A 124 0.02 13.84 9.13
N ALA A 125 0.77 14.23 8.10
CA ALA A 125 0.33 14.09 6.72
C ALA A 125 0.07 12.63 6.34
N LEU A 126 0.98 11.71 6.69
CA LEU A 126 0.80 10.28 6.43
C LEU A 126 -0.41 9.68 7.17
N SER A 127 -0.73 10.15 8.38
CA SER A 127 -1.92 9.69 9.11
C SER A 127 -3.22 9.98 8.36
N TRP A 128 -3.27 11.04 7.57
CA TRP A 128 -4.46 11.42 6.79
C TRP A 128 -4.55 10.75 5.41
N CYS A 129 -3.50 10.08 4.95
CA CYS A 129 -3.48 9.39 3.66
C CYS A 129 -4.30 8.11 3.63
N PHE A 130 -4.53 7.49 4.79
CA PHE A 130 -5.23 6.20 4.93
C PHE A 130 -6.70 6.40 5.33
N PRO A 131 -7.57 5.38 5.21
CA PRO A 131 -9.02 5.54 5.37
C PRO A 131 -9.42 6.25 6.67
N GLN A 132 -10.40 7.15 6.55
CA GLN A 132 -10.84 8.07 7.59
C GLN A 132 -9.71 9.00 8.09
N PRO A 133 -9.31 10.02 7.28
CA PRO A 133 -10.10 10.65 6.21
C PRO A 133 -9.86 10.15 4.77
N GLY A 134 -8.83 9.35 4.49
CA GLY A 134 -8.61 8.79 3.14
C GLY A 134 -8.10 9.80 2.10
N LEU A 135 -7.33 10.81 2.50
CA LEU A 135 -6.77 11.84 1.61
C LEU A 135 -5.58 11.31 0.81
N GLY A 136 -5.81 10.35 -0.08
CA GLY A 136 -4.76 9.65 -0.84
C GLY A 136 -3.86 10.57 -1.67
N TRP A 137 -4.37 11.73 -2.12
CA TRP A 137 -3.56 12.71 -2.86
C TRP A 137 -2.45 13.34 -2.00
N LEU A 138 -2.64 13.41 -0.68
CA LEU A 138 -1.67 13.97 0.26
C LEU A 138 -0.38 13.12 0.30
N ALA A 139 -0.45 11.84 -0.03
CA ALA A 139 0.72 10.95 -0.08
C ALA A 139 1.79 11.43 -1.08
N HIS A 140 1.42 12.21 -2.11
CA HIS A 140 2.36 12.78 -3.08
C HIS A 140 3.21 13.93 -2.52
N VAL A 141 2.86 14.47 -1.37
CA VAL A 141 3.58 15.57 -0.71
C VAL A 141 3.96 15.26 0.75
N ALA A 142 3.40 14.20 1.35
CA ALA A 142 3.56 13.88 2.77
C ALA A 142 5.02 13.66 3.20
N LEU A 143 5.87 13.07 2.35
CA LEU A 143 7.28 12.79 2.67
C LEU A 143 8.21 13.98 2.41
N VAL A 144 7.74 15.03 1.75
CA VAL A 144 8.56 16.19 1.35
C VAL A 144 9.34 16.77 2.53
N PRO A 145 8.73 17.06 3.71
CA PRO A 145 9.48 17.63 4.82
C PRO A 145 10.60 16.70 5.32
N ALA A 146 10.29 15.43 5.61
CA ALA A 146 11.33 14.49 6.06
C ALA A 146 12.44 14.30 5.01
N ALA A 147 12.11 14.30 3.71
CA ALA A 147 13.09 14.22 2.64
C ALA A 147 14.01 15.45 2.60
N VAL A 148 13.46 16.66 2.69
CA VAL A 148 14.26 17.90 2.78
C VAL A 148 15.18 17.88 3.99
N LEU A 149 14.67 17.43 5.15
CA LEU A 149 15.49 17.25 6.35
C LEU A 149 16.65 16.29 6.09
N ALA A 150 16.41 15.13 5.49
CA ALA A 150 17.45 14.13 5.21
C ALA A 150 18.56 14.66 4.30
N MET A 151 18.18 15.43 3.27
CA MET A 151 19.12 16.03 2.31
C MET A 151 19.96 17.15 2.94
N ARG A 152 19.37 17.95 3.85
CA ARG A 152 19.97 19.20 4.33
C ARG A 152 20.52 19.19 5.76
N CYS A 153 20.13 18.24 6.61
CA CYS A 153 20.57 18.24 7.99
C CYS A 153 22.08 18.00 8.11
N ALA A 154 22.72 18.55 9.15
CA ALA A 154 24.15 18.35 9.38
C ALA A 154 24.48 16.92 9.85
N SER A 155 23.64 16.38 10.74
CA SER A 155 23.94 15.16 11.50
C SER A 155 22.99 14.02 11.14
N GLY A 156 23.56 12.94 10.58
CA GLY A 156 22.83 11.70 10.33
C GLY A 156 22.37 11.01 11.62
N TRP A 157 23.13 11.15 12.71
CA TRP A 157 22.74 10.63 14.03
C TRP A 157 21.48 11.31 14.57
N ARG A 158 21.40 12.64 14.45
CA ARG A 158 20.19 13.38 14.83
C ARG A 158 19.02 13.03 13.93
N LEU A 159 19.23 12.90 12.62
CA LEU A 159 18.21 12.43 11.69
C LEU A 159 17.66 11.06 12.12
N PHE A 160 18.54 10.11 12.44
CA PHE A 160 18.14 8.78 12.89
C PHE A 160 17.21 8.84 14.11
N TRP A 161 17.66 9.44 15.21
CA TRP A 161 16.88 9.42 16.45
C TRP A 161 15.59 10.23 16.38
N THR A 162 15.61 11.39 15.72
CA THR A 162 14.40 12.19 15.56
C THR A 162 13.37 11.50 14.66
N ALA A 163 13.81 10.86 13.57
CA ALA A 163 12.94 10.05 12.75
C ALA A 163 12.43 8.81 13.47
N TYR A 164 13.28 8.13 14.25
CA TYR A 164 12.91 6.96 15.03
C TYR A 164 11.88 7.25 16.12
N LEU A 165 12.08 8.32 16.90
CA LEU A 165 11.16 8.69 17.98
C LEU A 165 9.79 9.12 17.43
N VAL A 166 9.77 9.97 16.40
CA VAL A 166 8.50 10.42 15.80
C VAL A 166 7.78 9.26 15.11
N SER A 167 8.49 8.44 14.33
CA SER A 167 7.88 7.26 13.70
C SER A 167 7.43 6.23 14.72
N GLY A 168 8.13 6.08 15.86
CA GLY A 168 7.71 5.22 16.96
C GLY A 168 6.36 5.63 17.53
N VAL A 169 6.20 6.91 17.86
CA VAL A 169 4.90 7.46 18.31
C VAL A 169 3.83 7.27 17.24
N TRP A 170 4.17 7.55 15.98
CA TRP A 170 3.25 7.36 14.86
C TRP A 170 2.80 5.91 14.71
N TRP A 171 3.73 4.95 14.77
CA TRP A 171 3.41 3.53 14.65
C TRP A 171 2.61 3.00 15.84
N VAL A 172 2.91 3.41 17.07
CA VAL A 172 2.09 3.07 18.25
C VAL A 172 0.66 3.56 18.05
N TRP A 173 0.49 4.79 17.56
CA TRP A 173 -0.83 5.32 17.25
C TRP A 173 -1.52 4.54 16.12
N MET A 174 -0.84 4.31 14.99
CA MET A 174 -1.41 3.63 13.82
C MET A 174 -1.68 2.15 14.08
N LEU A 175 -0.99 1.52 15.02
CA LEU A 175 -1.14 0.11 15.40
C LEU A 175 -1.97 -0.11 16.67
N ARG A 176 -2.57 0.94 17.25
CA ARG A 176 -3.43 0.83 18.44
C ARG A 176 -4.60 -0.14 18.28
N TRP A 177 -5.03 -0.39 17.04
CA TRP A 177 -6.08 -1.37 16.73
C TRP A 177 -5.68 -2.81 17.07
N LEU A 178 -4.39 -3.11 17.26
CA LEU A 178 -3.88 -4.41 17.72
C LEU A 178 -3.91 -4.59 19.24
N TRP A 179 -4.18 -3.53 20.02
CA TRP A 179 -4.21 -3.62 21.49
C TRP A 179 -5.20 -4.65 22.04
N PRO A 180 -6.41 -4.82 21.48
CA PRO A 180 -7.33 -5.88 21.93
C PRO A 180 -6.77 -7.29 21.72
N VAL A 181 -5.81 -7.48 20.81
CA VAL A 181 -5.15 -8.77 20.56
C VAL A 181 -3.97 -8.95 21.53
N THR A 182 -3.03 -8.00 21.55
CA THR A 182 -1.87 -8.03 22.46
C THR A 182 -1.22 -6.64 22.56
N VAL A 183 -1.29 -6.02 23.74
CA VAL A 183 -0.62 -4.72 23.98
C VAL A 183 0.90 -4.83 23.87
N PRO A 184 1.59 -5.79 24.53
CA PRO A 184 3.04 -5.93 24.42
C PRO A 184 3.48 -6.22 22.98
N GLY A 185 2.78 -7.11 22.27
CA GLY A 185 3.10 -7.44 20.88
C GLY A 185 2.93 -6.24 19.95
N ALA A 186 1.88 -5.43 20.13
CA ALA A 186 1.66 -4.21 19.35
C ALA A 186 2.75 -3.15 19.59
N VAL A 187 3.18 -2.96 20.84
CA VAL A 187 4.27 -2.02 21.17
C VAL A 187 5.61 -2.52 20.59
N THR A 188 5.94 -3.80 20.77
CA THR A 188 7.17 -4.38 20.20
C THR A 188 7.19 -4.28 18.68
N LEU A 189 6.07 -4.60 18.02
CA LEU A 189 5.93 -4.43 16.57
C LEU A 189 6.17 -2.98 16.17
N SER A 190 5.55 -2.01 16.87
CA SER A 190 5.69 -0.57 16.61
C SER A 190 7.13 -0.08 16.70
N VAL A 191 7.86 -0.49 17.75
CA VAL A 191 9.28 -0.16 17.96
C VAL A 191 10.12 -0.71 16.81
N TYR A 192 9.86 -1.95 16.40
CA TYR A 192 10.56 -2.56 15.28
C TYR A 192 10.26 -1.87 13.93
N VAL A 193 8.99 -1.61 13.61
CA VAL A 193 8.62 -0.97 12.33
C VAL A 193 8.97 0.53 12.28
N ALA A 194 9.22 1.17 13.42
CA ALA A 194 9.73 2.53 13.48
C ALA A 194 11.16 2.67 12.91
N LEU A 195 11.95 1.60 12.84
CA LEU A 195 13.31 1.64 12.27
C LEU A 195 13.32 1.95 10.76
N TYR A 196 12.21 1.73 10.06
CA TYR A 196 12.18 1.87 8.60
C TYR A 196 12.21 3.33 8.12
N TRP A 197 11.62 4.26 8.87
CA TRP A 197 11.69 5.68 8.54
C TRP A 197 13.12 6.24 8.61
N PRO A 198 13.85 6.13 9.74
CA PRO A 198 15.23 6.58 9.80
C PRO A 198 16.12 5.84 8.80
N ALA A 199 15.92 4.53 8.58
CA ALA A 199 16.67 3.79 7.56
C ALA A 199 16.46 4.38 6.16
N SER A 200 15.21 4.62 5.76
CA SER A 200 14.88 5.21 4.45
C SER A 200 15.47 6.61 4.28
N LEU A 201 15.38 7.45 5.32
CA LEU A 201 15.92 8.81 5.30
C LEU A 201 17.45 8.83 5.26
N LEU A 202 18.11 7.87 5.93
CA LEU A 202 19.57 7.73 5.85
C LEU A 202 20.00 7.23 4.46
N VAL A 203 19.30 6.25 3.88
CA VAL A 203 19.53 5.81 2.49
C VAL A 203 19.41 6.98 1.53
N LEU A 204 18.31 7.73 1.59
CA LEU A 204 18.15 8.98 0.82
C LEU A 204 19.35 9.91 1.01
N ARG A 205 19.76 10.15 2.25
CA ARG A 205 20.90 11.02 2.58
C ARG A 205 22.20 10.53 1.94
N TRP A 206 22.50 9.23 2.02
CA TRP A 206 23.75 8.67 1.47
C TRP A 206 23.76 8.71 -0.06
N LEU A 207 22.63 8.41 -0.70
CA LEU A 207 22.47 8.54 -2.16
C LEU A 207 22.61 10.00 -2.61
N HIS A 208 21.92 10.91 -1.94
CA HIS A 208 21.90 12.31 -2.31
C HIS A 208 23.21 13.03 -2.00
N ARG A 209 23.75 12.92 -0.79
CA ARG A 209 24.98 13.63 -0.40
C ARG A 209 26.25 12.93 -0.87
N GLY A 210 26.26 11.60 -0.85
CA GLY A 210 27.43 10.81 -1.22
C GLY A 210 27.56 10.66 -2.73
N LEU A 211 26.50 10.19 -3.40
CA LEU A 211 26.52 9.95 -4.84
C LEU A 211 25.97 11.10 -5.69
N ARG A 212 25.45 12.17 -5.07
CA ARG A 212 24.83 13.31 -5.77
C ARG A 212 23.63 12.92 -6.62
N VAL A 213 22.93 11.85 -6.23
CA VAL A 213 21.69 11.42 -6.87
C VAL A 213 20.59 12.44 -6.52
N PRO A 214 19.89 13.02 -7.51
CA PRO A 214 18.77 13.94 -7.25
C PRO A 214 17.69 13.29 -6.37
N GLY A 215 17.03 14.06 -5.51
CA GLY A 215 15.96 13.60 -4.62
C GLY A 215 14.83 12.91 -5.36
N VAL A 216 14.49 13.37 -6.57
CA VAL A 216 13.50 12.72 -7.46
C VAL A 216 13.83 11.26 -7.78
N VAL A 217 15.11 10.85 -7.77
CA VAL A 217 15.52 9.45 -7.96
C VAL A 217 15.87 8.79 -6.63
N ALA A 218 16.57 9.50 -5.74
CA ALA A 218 17.06 8.95 -4.49
C ALA A 218 15.93 8.57 -3.51
N LEU A 219 14.88 9.38 -3.39
CA LEU A 219 13.77 9.11 -2.48
C LEU A 219 12.95 7.87 -2.88
N PRO A 220 12.47 7.71 -4.13
CA PRO A 220 11.73 6.51 -4.50
C PRO A 220 12.57 5.24 -4.43
N LEU A 221 13.88 5.29 -4.72
CA LEU A 221 14.79 4.16 -4.49
C LEU A 221 14.85 3.78 -3.01
N ALA A 222 15.08 4.75 -2.13
CA ALA A 222 15.18 4.53 -0.69
C ALA A 222 13.88 4.00 -0.10
N TRP A 223 12.77 4.68 -0.35
CA TRP A 223 11.49 4.38 0.28
C TRP A 223 10.90 3.06 -0.22
N THR A 224 10.90 2.82 -1.53
CA THR A 224 10.37 1.58 -2.12
C THR A 224 11.17 0.36 -1.68
N SER A 225 12.50 0.46 -1.64
CA SER A 225 13.35 -0.65 -1.20
C SER A 225 13.10 -0.99 0.27
N LEU A 226 12.95 0.01 1.14
CA LEU A 226 12.72 -0.24 2.56
C LEU A 226 11.27 -0.66 2.86
N GLU A 227 10.27 -0.21 2.09
CA GLU A 227 8.92 -0.78 2.12
C GLU A 227 8.93 -2.26 1.71
N PHE A 228 9.70 -2.63 0.68
CA PHE A 228 9.87 -4.02 0.28
C PHE A 228 10.57 -4.87 1.36
N VAL A 229 11.62 -4.36 1.99
CA VAL A 229 12.28 -5.05 3.12
C VAL A 229 11.29 -5.26 4.27
N ARG A 230 10.53 -4.22 4.61
CA ARG A 230 9.52 -4.23 5.68
C ARG A 230 8.39 -5.22 5.40
N GLY A 231 7.89 -5.23 4.17
CA GLY A 231 6.72 -5.99 3.78
C GLY A 231 6.98 -7.48 3.55
N TYR A 232 8.23 -7.90 3.34
CA TYR A 232 8.51 -9.24 2.80
C TYR A 232 9.70 -9.99 3.40
N ILE A 233 10.74 -9.27 3.84
CA ILE A 233 12.02 -9.91 4.21
C ILE A 233 12.05 -10.23 5.70
N VAL A 234 11.80 -9.24 6.53
CA VAL A 234 12.07 -9.34 7.97
C VAL A 234 10.81 -9.87 8.69
N MET A 235 10.96 -10.95 9.46
CA MET A 235 9.91 -11.63 10.25
C MET A 235 8.69 -12.18 9.47
N GLY A 236 8.83 -12.44 8.17
CA GLY A 236 7.70 -12.86 7.33
C GLY A 236 6.91 -11.69 6.72
N GLY A 237 7.28 -10.45 7.08
CA GLY A 237 6.83 -9.21 6.46
C GLY A 237 5.60 -8.57 7.11
N PHE A 238 5.62 -7.24 7.27
CA PHE A 238 4.46 -6.43 7.68
C PHE A 238 4.27 -5.25 6.72
N GLY A 239 3.48 -5.46 5.68
CA GLY A 239 3.32 -4.51 4.55
C GLY A 239 2.38 -3.33 4.81
N TRP A 240 1.76 -3.22 5.98
CA TRP A 240 0.70 -2.24 6.24
C TRP A 240 1.15 -0.78 6.09
N PHE A 241 0.21 0.12 5.76
CA PHE A 241 0.48 1.56 5.57
C PHE A 241 1.61 1.89 4.57
N ALA A 242 1.76 1.13 3.48
CA ALA A 242 2.61 1.52 2.35
C ALA A 242 2.00 2.71 1.59
N LEU A 243 2.83 3.51 0.92
CA LEU A 243 2.34 4.65 0.11
C LEU A 243 1.35 4.21 -0.96
N SER A 244 1.56 3.05 -1.57
CA SER A 244 0.67 2.44 -2.56
C SER A 244 -0.77 2.28 -2.08
N HIS A 245 -0.96 1.95 -0.79
CA HIS A 245 -2.29 1.71 -0.22
C HIS A 245 -3.15 2.97 -0.23
N SER A 246 -2.53 4.15 -0.11
CA SER A 246 -3.24 5.43 -0.17
C SER A 246 -3.90 5.71 -1.53
N GLN A 247 -3.49 4.98 -2.59
CA GLN A 247 -4.01 5.17 -3.94
C GLN A 247 -5.16 4.20 -4.28
N ALA A 248 -5.44 3.22 -3.41
CA ALA A 248 -6.43 2.19 -3.64
C ALA A 248 -7.83 2.63 -3.17
N ALA A 249 -8.86 2.23 -3.91
CA ALA A 249 -10.24 2.52 -3.56
C ALA A 249 -10.73 1.61 -2.43
N TYR A 250 -11.63 2.14 -1.60
CA TYR A 250 -12.38 1.40 -0.57
C TYR A 250 -13.86 1.76 -0.51
N GLU A 251 -14.29 2.70 -1.36
CA GLU A 251 -15.67 3.10 -1.52
C GLU A 251 -16.09 2.77 -2.96
N PRO A 252 -17.38 2.48 -3.18
CA PRO A 252 -17.91 2.22 -4.51
C PRO A 252 -17.48 3.31 -5.50
N THR A 253 -16.95 2.89 -6.65
CA THR A 253 -16.46 3.81 -7.68
C THR A 253 -16.38 3.14 -9.03
N ASP A 254 -16.98 3.76 -10.04
CA ASP A 254 -16.84 3.33 -11.44
C ASP A 254 -15.54 3.84 -12.08
N ALA A 255 -14.88 4.81 -11.44
CA ALA A 255 -13.63 5.38 -11.92
C ALA A 255 -12.42 4.59 -11.42
N ALA A 256 -11.75 3.89 -12.34
CA ALA A 256 -10.45 3.28 -12.05
C ALA A 256 -9.35 4.35 -11.93
N GLY A 257 -8.56 4.28 -10.85
CA GLY A 257 -7.35 5.09 -10.73
C GLY A 257 -6.37 4.74 -11.85
N ARG A 258 -5.81 5.74 -12.54
CA ARG A 258 -4.87 5.51 -13.66
C ARG A 258 -3.47 5.12 -13.17
N ILE A 259 -2.90 5.86 -12.22
CA ILE A 259 -1.54 5.59 -11.75
C ILE A 259 -1.45 4.24 -11.05
N ILE A 260 -2.43 3.87 -10.23
CA ILE A 260 -2.41 2.60 -9.49
C ILE A 260 -2.34 1.37 -10.41
N GLN A 261 -2.71 1.47 -11.69
CA GLN A 261 -2.64 0.37 -12.65
C GLN A 261 -1.22 -0.16 -12.88
N VAL A 262 -0.17 0.63 -12.60
CA VAL A 262 1.23 0.13 -12.66
C VAL A 262 1.51 -0.96 -11.64
N ALA A 263 0.61 -1.21 -10.68
CA ALA A 263 0.71 -2.34 -9.76
C ALA A 263 0.74 -3.70 -10.50
N ASP A 264 0.15 -3.80 -11.70
CA ASP A 264 0.23 -5.01 -12.50
C ASP A 264 1.62 -5.25 -13.14
N LEU A 265 2.51 -4.26 -13.09
CA LEU A 265 3.88 -4.38 -13.57
C LEU A 265 4.80 -5.00 -12.51
N PHE A 266 4.91 -4.34 -11.34
CA PHE A 266 5.86 -4.71 -10.29
C PHE A 266 5.24 -4.75 -8.89
N GLY A 267 3.93 -4.96 -8.81
CA GLY A 267 3.18 -4.94 -7.56
C GLY A 267 2.97 -3.54 -7.02
N GLU A 268 2.40 -3.45 -5.83
CA GLU A 268 2.17 -2.22 -5.08
C GLU A 268 3.40 -1.28 -5.01
N HIS A 269 4.61 -1.84 -5.03
CA HIS A 269 5.87 -1.10 -5.01
C HIS A 269 6.08 -0.17 -6.22
N ALA A 270 5.53 -0.51 -7.39
CA ALA A 270 5.56 0.39 -8.54
C ALA A 270 4.77 1.67 -8.27
N VAL A 271 3.65 1.55 -7.55
CA VAL A 271 2.82 2.70 -7.15
C VAL A 271 3.56 3.52 -6.09
N THR A 272 4.11 2.87 -5.06
CA THR A 272 4.98 3.53 -4.06
C THR A 272 6.09 4.32 -4.75
N PHE A 273 6.76 3.74 -5.74
CA PHE A 273 7.86 4.38 -6.46
C PHE A 273 7.41 5.69 -7.13
N VAL A 274 6.28 5.68 -7.86
CA VAL A 274 5.76 6.87 -8.54
C VAL A 274 5.31 7.96 -7.54
N VAL A 275 4.67 7.57 -6.43
CA VAL A 275 4.24 8.51 -5.37
C VAL A 275 5.46 9.13 -4.67
N ALA A 276 6.44 8.32 -4.28
CA ALA A 276 7.67 8.78 -3.65
C ALA A 276 8.53 9.64 -4.59
N MET A 277 8.50 9.37 -5.91
CA MET A 277 9.19 10.18 -6.92
C MET A 277 8.66 11.61 -6.96
N THR A 278 7.34 11.79 -6.80
CA THR A 278 6.70 13.12 -6.74
C THR A 278 7.17 13.90 -5.51
N ASN A 279 7.23 13.24 -4.34
CA ASN A 279 7.80 13.84 -3.14
C ASN A 279 9.28 14.25 -3.35
N GLY A 280 10.05 13.41 -4.05
CA GLY A 280 11.47 13.65 -4.32
C GLY A 280 11.71 14.86 -5.22
N LEU A 281 10.85 15.08 -6.23
CA LEU A 281 10.90 16.27 -7.08
C LEU A 281 10.62 17.54 -6.26
N ILE A 282 9.56 17.55 -5.46
CA ILE A 282 9.19 18.73 -4.65
C ILE A 282 10.30 19.02 -3.63
N ALA A 283 10.86 17.98 -3.02
CA ALA A 283 11.96 18.11 -2.08
C ALA A 283 13.25 18.65 -2.77
N ASP A 284 13.55 18.23 -4.00
CA ASP A 284 14.63 18.81 -4.83
C ASP A 284 14.42 20.31 -5.08
N ILE A 285 13.19 20.71 -5.43
CA ILE A 285 12.83 22.12 -5.68
C ILE A 285 13.02 22.95 -4.41
N TRP A 286 12.43 22.50 -3.29
CA TRP A 286 12.53 23.20 -2.00
C TRP A 286 13.99 23.28 -1.50
N ALA A 287 14.74 22.19 -1.62
CA ALA A 287 16.14 22.19 -1.22
C ALA A 287 16.96 23.24 -2.01
N ARG A 288 16.73 23.37 -3.33
CA ARG A 288 17.44 24.34 -4.20
C ARG A 288 17.04 25.80 -3.98
N GLU A 289 15.75 26.08 -3.80
CA GLU A 289 15.25 27.45 -3.63
C GLU A 289 15.85 28.13 -2.39
N SER A 290 16.06 27.35 -1.34
CA SER A 290 16.69 27.81 -0.11
C SER A 290 18.22 27.96 -0.18
N GLU A 291 18.87 27.63 -1.30
CA GLU A 291 20.31 27.76 -1.53
C GLU A 291 20.68 29.01 -2.34
N ASN A 292 19.74 29.65 -3.05
CA ASN A 292 20.05 30.77 -3.93
C ASN A 292 18.93 31.82 -4.02
N ARG A 293 19.19 33.03 -3.55
CA ARG A 293 18.23 34.16 -3.43
C ARG A 293 17.89 34.87 -4.75
N LYS A 294 17.99 34.19 -5.89
CA LYS A 294 17.50 34.70 -7.19
C LYS A 294 16.80 33.57 -7.93
N PHE A 295 15.52 33.42 -7.60
CA PHE A 295 14.57 32.56 -8.27
C PHE A 295 14.35 33.07 -9.70
N VAL A 296 15.18 32.57 -10.63
CA VAL A 296 14.98 32.79 -12.06
C VAL A 296 13.99 31.74 -12.54
N TRP A 297 12.72 32.14 -12.66
CA TRP A 297 11.58 31.31 -13.09
C TRP A 297 11.73 30.64 -14.47
N THR A 298 12.79 30.95 -15.23
CA THR A 298 12.88 30.69 -16.67
C THR A 298 13.68 29.44 -17.06
N GLY A 299 14.03 28.54 -16.13
CA GLY A 299 14.70 27.24 -16.39
C GLY A 299 13.89 26.01 -15.93
N ARG A 300 12.57 26.07 -16.12
CA ARG A 300 11.47 25.71 -15.20
C ARG A 300 11.40 24.35 -14.49
N TRP A 301 12.26 23.34 -14.73
CA TRP A 301 12.17 22.04 -14.01
C TRP A 301 13.49 21.27 -13.86
N GLY A 302 14.59 21.75 -14.43
CA GLY A 302 15.85 21.01 -14.55
C GLY A 302 15.69 19.58 -15.11
N PRO A 303 16.75 18.76 -15.13
CA PRO A 303 16.65 17.35 -15.49
C PRO A 303 15.68 16.56 -14.60
N SER A 304 15.54 16.95 -13.31
CA SER A 304 14.68 16.28 -12.34
C SER A 304 13.20 16.26 -12.76
N GLY A 305 12.64 17.39 -13.18
CA GLY A 305 11.24 17.42 -13.58
C GLY A 305 10.99 16.83 -14.98
N VAL A 306 12.01 16.77 -15.85
CA VAL A 306 11.91 15.98 -17.11
C VAL A 306 11.80 14.50 -16.79
N VAL A 307 12.69 13.97 -15.92
CA VAL A 307 12.64 12.56 -15.49
C VAL A 307 11.31 12.24 -14.82
N TRP A 308 10.87 13.07 -13.87
CA TRP A 308 9.56 12.90 -13.23
C TRP A 308 8.40 12.98 -14.23
N GLY A 309 8.40 13.96 -15.14
CA GLY A 309 7.33 14.15 -16.11
C GLY A 309 7.20 12.98 -17.08
N VAL A 310 8.33 12.44 -17.55
CA VAL A 310 8.37 11.22 -18.37
C VAL A 310 7.85 10.03 -17.58
N CYS A 311 8.36 9.78 -16.37
CA CYS A 311 7.92 8.64 -15.56
C CYS A 311 6.43 8.71 -15.20
N LEU A 312 5.94 9.89 -14.81
CA LEU A 312 4.54 10.10 -14.48
C LEU A 312 3.64 9.98 -15.71
N GLY A 313 4.06 10.57 -16.84
CA GLY A 313 3.36 10.46 -18.12
C GLY A 313 3.26 9.02 -18.61
N LEU A 314 4.34 8.24 -18.47
CA LEU A 314 4.33 6.81 -18.78
C LEU A 314 3.42 6.02 -17.85
N ALA A 315 3.46 6.27 -16.54
CA ALA A 315 2.56 5.60 -15.58
C ALA A 315 1.09 5.91 -15.85
N TRP A 316 0.76 7.18 -16.12
CA TRP A 316 -0.60 7.62 -16.41
C TRP A 316 -1.09 7.14 -17.79
N GLY A 317 -0.23 7.20 -18.81
CA GLY A 317 -0.51 6.70 -20.15
C GLY A 317 -0.73 5.19 -20.16
N TYR A 318 0.14 4.44 -19.48
CA TYR A 318 -0.02 3.00 -19.27
C TYR A 318 -1.33 2.70 -18.54
N GLY A 319 -1.64 3.42 -17.45
CA GLY A 319 -2.89 3.24 -16.74
C GLY A 319 -4.13 3.49 -17.59
N THR A 320 -4.09 4.55 -18.40
CA THR A 320 -5.18 4.87 -19.35
C THR A 320 -5.35 3.76 -20.39
N TYR A 321 -4.25 3.26 -20.95
CA TYR A 321 -4.25 2.12 -21.86
C TYR A 321 -4.87 0.88 -21.22
N ARG A 322 -4.45 0.54 -19.99
CA ARG A 322 -4.95 -0.65 -19.27
C ARG A 322 -6.42 -0.53 -18.87
N VAL A 323 -6.91 0.67 -18.58
CA VAL A 323 -8.33 0.90 -18.34
C VAL A 323 -9.13 0.77 -19.64
N GLY A 324 -8.66 1.35 -20.76
CA GLY A 324 -9.34 1.25 -22.05
C GLY A 324 -9.36 -0.16 -22.65
N GLU A 325 -8.38 -0.99 -22.32
CA GLU A 325 -8.33 -2.40 -22.74
C GLU A 325 -9.30 -3.30 -21.95
N TYR A 326 -9.80 -2.84 -20.79
CA TYR A 326 -10.62 -3.67 -19.90
C TYR A 326 -11.87 -4.21 -20.59
N ASP A 327 -12.65 -3.36 -21.25
CA ASP A 327 -13.92 -3.77 -21.87
C ASP A 327 -13.71 -4.80 -22.99
N VAL A 328 -12.54 -4.78 -23.66
CA VAL A 328 -12.17 -5.75 -24.71
C VAL A 328 -11.73 -7.09 -24.13
N ALA A 329 -11.03 -7.06 -22.98
CA ALA A 329 -10.50 -8.26 -22.34
C ALA A 329 -11.45 -8.88 -21.29
N ALA A 330 -12.50 -8.14 -20.93
CA ALA A 330 -13.53 -8.55 -20.00
C ALA A 330 -14.40 -9.65 -20.60
N SER A 331 -14.74 -10.64 -19.79
CA SER A 331 -15.77 -11.62 -20.13
C SER A 331 -16.72 -11.83 -18.96
N PRO A 332 -18.01 -12.13 -19.21
CA PRO A 332 -18.94 -12.48 -18.14
C PRO A 332 -18.38 -13.63 -17.29
N GLY A 333 -18.49 -13.49 -15.98
CA GLY A 333 -18.18 -14.52 -14.99
C GLY A 333 -19.43 -15.02 -14.27
N PRO A 334 -19.23 -15.81 -13.20
CA PRO A 334 -20.31 -16.35 -12.42
C PRO A 334 -21.03 -15.27 -11.61
N VAL A 335 -22.28 -15.56 -11.29
CA VAL A 335 -23.05 -14.84 -10.27
C VAL A 335 -22.67 -15.40 -8.90
N ILE A 336 -22.19 -14.54 -8.02
CA ILE A 336 -21.71 -14.93 -6.70
C ILE A 336 -22.56 -14.24 -5.64
N ALA A 337 -23.04 -15.01 -4.68
CA ALA A 337 -23.65 -14.51 -3.45
C ALA A 337 -22.63 -14.59 -2.30
N VAL A 338 -22.27 -13.45 -1.72
CA VAL A 338 -21.44 -13.37 -0.52
C VAL A 338 -22.34 -13.18 0.69
N VAL A 339 -22.25 -14.10 1.65
CA VAL A 339 -23.05 -14.04 2.88
C VAL A 339 -22.24 -13.32 3.95
N GLN A 340 -22.76 -12.18 4.41
CA GLN A 340 -22.20 -11.46 5.53
C GLN A 340 -22.99 -11.78 6.80
N THR A 341 -22.33 -12.39 7.77
CA THR A 341 -22.93 -12.59 9.09
C THR A 341 -22.62 -11.37 9.97
N ASN A 342 -23.13 -11.31 11.20
CA ASN A 342 -22.77 -10.25 12.15
C ASN A 342 -22.48 -10.83 13.52
N VAL A 343 -21.81 -11.99 13.54
CA VAL A 343 -21.48 -12.68 14.77
C VAL A 343 -20.34 -11.94 15.45
N SER A 344 -20.61 -11.35 16.61
CA SER A 344 -19.61 -10.57 17.36
C SER A 344 -18.37 -11.42 17.68
N HIS A 345 -17.22 -10.77 17.77
CA HIS A 345 -15.96 -11.46 18.10
C HIS A 345 -16.01 -12.11 19.49
N ASP A 346 -16.62 -11.43 20.47
CA ASP A 346 -16.76 -11.95 21.84
C ASP A 346 -17.63 -13.21 21.90
N ASN A 347 -18.69 -13.28 21.08
CA ASN A 347 -19.52 -14.48 20.96
C ASN A 347 -18.75 -15.66 20.35
N LYS A 348 -17.76 -15.37 19.49
CA LYS A 348 -16.86 -16.40 18.95
C LYS A 348 -15.86 -16.91 19.98
N LEU A 349 -15.48 -16.08 20.97
CA LEU A 349 -14.62 -16.50 22.08
C LEU A 349 -15.40 -17.25 23.17
N ARG A 350 -16.67 -16.90 23.38
CA ARG A 350 -17.59 -17.52 24.36
C ARG A 350 -18.65 -18.38 23.68
N ARG A 351 -18.20 -19.42 22.96
CA ARG A 351 -19.10 -20.30 22.21
C ARG A 351 -19.92 -21.18 23.15
N THR A 352 -21.23 -21.22 22.94
CA THR A 352 -22.10 -22.28 23.47
C THR A 352 -22.73 -23.03 22.30
N PRO A 353 -23.07 -24.32 22.44
CA PRO A 353 -23.73 -25.09 21.38
C PRO A 353 -25.00 -24.42 20.85
N GLU A 354 -25.78 -23.77 21.72
CA GLU A 354 -27.04 -23.09 21.37
C GLU A 354 -26.77 -21.83 20.53
N LEU A 355 -25.78 -21.03 20.92
CA LEU A 355 -25.39 -19.82 20.19
C LEU A 355 -24.80 -20.18 18.82
N ASP A 356 -23.99 -21.23 18.76
CA ASP A 356 -23.43 -21.75 17.51
C ASP A 356 -24.51 -22.25 16.56
N ALA A 357 -25.48 -23.02 17.07
CA ALA A 357 -26.62 -23.49 16.28
C ALA A 357 -27.49 -22.33 15.77
N ALA A 358 -27.77 -21.33 16.62
CA ALA A 358 -28.56 -20.15 16.22
C ALA A 358 -27.85 -19.31 15.15
N ASN A 359 -26.55 -19.04 15.32
CA ASN A 359 -25.77 -18.29 14.32
C ASN A 359 -25.67 -19.04 12.99
N PHE A 360 -25.50 -20.37 13.04
CA PHE A 360 -25.47 -21.20 11.85
C PHE A 360 -26.82 -21.21 11.13
N ALA A 361 -27.93 -21.34 11.86
CA ALA A 361 -29.27 -21.27 11.29
C ALA A 361 -29.54 -19.93 10.61
N ALA A 362 -29.18 -18.82 11.25
CA ALA A 362 -29.30 -17.48 10.66
C ALA A 362 -28.50 -17.34 9.35
N MET A 363 -27.27 -17.89 9.30
CA MET A 363 -26.47 -17.89 8.07
C MET A 363 -27.10 -18.72 6.95
N VAL A 364 -27.71 -19.87 7.29
CA VAL A 364 -28.47 -20.69 6.33
C VAL A 364 -29.68 -19.93 5.81
N ASP A 365 -30.41 -19.22 6.68
CA ASP A 365 -31.59 -18.44 6.27
C ASP A 365 -31.23 -17.24 5.40
N LEU A 366 -30.15 -16.51 5.72
CA LEU A 366 -29.59 -15.48 4.82
C LEU A 366 -29.25 -16.06 3.45
N THR A 367 -28.65 -17.25 3.42
CA THR A 367 -28.31 -17.94 2.17
C THR A 367 -29.57 -18.28 1.36
N ARG A 368 -30.62 -18.78 2.02
CA ARG A 368 -31.90 -19.06 1.36
C ARG A 368 -32.51 -17.81 0.76
N SER A 369 -32.59 -16.72 1.54
CA SER A 369 -33.09 -15.42 1.09
C SER A 369 -32.30 -14.88 -0.12
N ALA A 370 -30.97 -14.98 -0.09
CA ALA A 370 -30.12 -14.57 -1.21
C ALA A 370 -30.44 -15.35 -2.50
N LEU A 371 -30.59 -16.67 -2.37
CA LEU A 371 -30.88 -17.56 -3.49
C LEU A 371 -32.32 -17.44 -3.99
N ASP A 372 -33.27 -17.03 -3.14
CA ASP A 372 -34.64 -16.73 -3.55
C ASP A 372 -34.70 -15.42 -4.34
N ASN A 373 -33.88 -14.42 -3.96
CA ASN A 373 -33.78 -13.13 -4.66
C ASN A 373 -32.95 -13.20 -5.96
N ALA A 374 -31.99 -14.12 -6.04
CA ALA A 374 -31.13 -14.32 -7.20
C ALA A 374 -31.01 -15.81 -7.53
N ALA A 375 -32.05 -16.34 -8.16
CA ALA A 375 -32.15 -17.75 -8.51
C ALA A 375 -31.06 -18.23 -9.50
N ASP A 376 -30.39 -17.31 -10.19
CA ASP A 376 -29.32 -17.54 -11.16
C ASP A 376 -27.91 -17.54 -10.51
N THR A 377 -27.83 -17.61 -9.17
CA THR A 377 -26.56 -17.68 -8.43
C THR A 377 -25.80 -18.97 -8.74
N ASP A 378 -24.54 -18.84 -9.16
CA ASP A 378 -23.66 -19.98 -9.49
C ASP A 378 -22.82 -20.43 -8.27
N LEU A 379 -22.50 -19.50 -7.35
CA LEU A 379 -21.63 -19.75 -6.20
C LEU A 379 -22.09 -18.96 -4.96
N VAL A 380 -22.26 -19.64 -3.84
CA VAL A 380 -22.42 -19.05 -2.50
C VAL A 380 -21.09 -19.09 -1.76
N VAL A 381 -20.76 -18.00 -1.06
CA VAL A 381 -19.54 -17.90 -0.26
C VAL A 381 -19.87 -17.57 1.19
N TRP A 382 -19.43 -18.43 2.10
CA TRP A 382 -19.55 -18.21 3.55
C TRP A 382 -18.23 -17.74 4.17
N PRO A 383 -18.27 -16.88 5.21
CA PRO A 383 -17.07 -16.28 5.78
C PRO A 383 -16.17 -17.24 6.57
N GLU A 384 -15.01 -16.73 6.98
CA GLU A 384 -13.98 -17.47 7.70
C GLU A 384 -14.47 -18.02 9.06
N THR A 385 -14.36 -19.35 9.20
CA THR A 385 -14.67 -20.09 10.44
C THR A 385 -16.10 -19.83 10.97
N MET A 386 -17.08 -19.68 10.08
CA MET A 386 -18.48 -19.47 10.46
C MET A 386 -19.29 -20.74 10.58
N VAL A 387 -18.81 -21.86 10.02
CA VAL A 387 -19.39 -23.17 10.33
C VAL A 387 -18.88 -23.64 11.69
N PRO A 388 -19.75 -23.95 12.68
CA PRO A 388 -19.30 -24.39 13.99
C PRO A 388 -18.59 -25.75 14.01
N GLY A 389 -18.77 -26.56 12.96
CA GLY A 389 -18.16 -27.87 12.83
C GLY A 389 -16.78 -27.90 12.16
N ILE A 390 -16.08 -29.03 12.35
CA ILE A 390 -14.85 -29.36 11.63
C ILE A 390 -15.22 -30.26 10.44
N LEU A 391 -15.07 -29.74 9.22
CA LEU A 391 -15.72 -30.33 8.04
C LEU A 391 -14.86 -31.31 7.23
N ASN A 392 -13.61 -31.57 7.63
CA ASN A 392 -12.81 -32.58 6.92
C ASN A 392 -13.35 -33.99 7.19
N PRO A 393 -13.34 -34.90 6.19
CA PRO A 393 -14.03 -36.19 6.28
C PRO A 393 -13.74 -37.00 7.55
N GLN A 394 -12.47 -37.06 7.96
CA GLN A 394 -12.06 -37.73 9.20
C GLN A 394 -12.75 -37.13 10.44
N SER A 395 -12.82 -35.81 10.55
CA SER A 395 -13.47 -35.14 11.68
C SER A 395 -15.00 -35.30 11.67
N VAL A 396 -15.60 -35.33 10.47
CA VAL A 396 -17.03 -35.60 10.31
C VAL A 396 -17.36 -37.00 10.82
N GLU A 397 -16.57 -38.00 10.46
CA GLU A 397 -16.75 -39.38 10.95
C GLU A 397 -16.56 -39.48 12.46
N ILE A 398 -15.51 -38.85 12.98
CA ILE A 398 -15.27 -38.74 14.44
C ILE A 398 -16.47 -38.14 15.15
N SER A 399 -17.14 -37.17 14.54
CA SER A 399 -18.28 -36.53 15.19
C SER A 399 -19.48 -37.48 15.34
N ARG A 400 -19.70 -38.38 14.37
CA ARG A 400 -20.77 -39.39 14.43
C ARG A 400 -20.57 -40.36 15.59
N ILE A 401 -19.33 -40.81 15.79
CA ILE A 401 -18.98 -41.78 16.84
C ILE A 401 -18.80 -41.15 18.22
N SER A 402 -18.43 -39.87 18.30
CA SER A 402 -18.19 -39.18 19.58
C SER A 402 -19.39 -38.40 20.12
N GLY A 403 -20.55 -38.47 19.46
CA GLY A 403 -21.74 -37.70 19.84
C GLY A 403 -21.61 -36.19 19.61
N ARG A 404 -20.65 -35.74 18.78
CA ARG A 404 -20.50 -34.33 18.39
C ARG A 404 -21.37 -34.03 17.17
N THR A 405 -21.87 -32.80 17.07
CA THR A 405 -22.82 -32.40 16.01
C THR A 405 -22.16 -31.89 14.72
N TRP A 406 -20.86 -32.14 14.49
CA TRP A 406 -20.19 -31.62 13.29
C TRP A 406 -20.72 -32.20 11.98
N HIS A 407 -21.14 -33.47 12.00
CA HIS A 407 -21.79 -34.12 10.87
C HIS A 407 -23.12 -33.48 10.50
N GLU A 408 -23.89 -32.98 11.47
CA GLU A 408 -25.17 -32.29 11.22
C GLU A 408 -24.95 -30.99 10.44
N TYR A 409 -23.93 -30.21 10.81
CA TYR A 409 -23.54 -29.01 10.06
C TYR A 409 -23.10 -29.38 8.64
N HIS A 410 -22.22 -30.37 8.49
CA HIS A 410 -21.75 -30.87 7.19
C HIS A 410 -22.91 -31.28 6.27
N GLU A 411 -23.86 -32.08 6.79
CA GLU A 411 -25.03 -32.52 6.04
C GLU A 411 -25.96 -31.37 5.67
N THR A 412 -26.11 -30.37 6.55
CA THR A 412 -26.91 -29.19 6.24
C THR A 412 -26.31 -28.39 5.09
N VAL A 413 -24.98 -28.20 5.07
CA VAL A 413 -24.30 -27.53 3.95
C VAL A 413 -24.46 -28.32 2.66
N ALA A 414 -24.25 -29.64 2.70
CA ALA A 414 -24.40 -30.53 1.56
C ALA A 414 -25.84 -30.50 0.99
N LYS A 415 -26.85 -30.63 1.86
CA LYS A 415 -28.27 -30.56 1.48
C LYS A 415 -28.65 -29.19 0.93
N LEU A 416 -28.05 -28.11 1.43
CA LEU A 416 -28.30 -26.77 0.92
C LEU A 416 -27.76 -26.60 -0.50
N ALA A 417 -26.54 -27.07 -0.76
CA ALA A 417 -25.91 -27.05 -2.08
C ALA A 417 -26.69 -27.90 -3.09
N ASP A 418 -27.07 -29.12 -2.72
CA ASP A 418 -27.87 -30.06 -3.52
C ASP A 418 -29.28 -29.51 -3.85
N ARG A 419 -30.07 -29.17 -2.83
CA ARG A 419 -31.47 -28.76 -3.02
C ARG A 419 -31.64 -27.42 -3.72
N ARG A 420 -30.63 -26.55 -3.63
CA ARG A 420 -30.64 -25.24 -4.26
C ARG A 420 -29.84 -25.21 -5.55
N ASP A 421 -29.19 -26.33 -5.90
CA ASP A 421 -28.41 -26.50 -7.12
C ASP A 421 -27.37 -25.38 -7.27
N VAL A 422 -26.52 -25.24 -6.25
CA VAL A 422 -25.53 -24.17 -6.17
C VAL A 422 -24.22 -24.68 -5.57
N HIS A 423 -23.09 -24.19 -6.09
CA HIS A 423 -21.79 -24.45 -5.45
C HIS A 423 -21.66 -23.59 -4.19
N LEU A 424 -21.04 -24.11 -3.13
CA LEU A 424 -20.90 -23.42 -1.86
C LEU A 424 -19.46 -23.54 -1.32
N LEU A 425 -18.81 -22.39 -1.12
CA LEU A 425 -17.52 -22.30 -0.43
C LEU A 425 -17.73 -21.99 1.05
N ALA A 426 -17.40 -22.97 1.90
CA ALA A 426 -17.59 -22.88 3.35
C ALA A 426 -16.26 -22.66 4.09
N GLY A 427 -16.12 -21.51 4.74
CA GLY A 427 -15.03 -21.24 5.68
C GLY A 427 -15.24 -21.97 7.02
N ALA A 428 -14.34 -22.91 7.35
CA ALA A 428 -14.45 -23.73 8.56
C ALA A 428 -13.06 -24.15 9.09
N SER A 429 -13.02 -24.66 10.32
CA SER A 429 -11.80 -25.28 10.85
C SER A 429 -11.55 -26.63 10.19
N ALA A 430 -10.28 -27.04 10.12
CA ALA A 430 -9.88 -28.41 9.82
C ALA A 430 -9.00 -28.95 10.94
N MET A 431 -9.10 -30.26 11.20
CA MET A 431 -8.23 -30.94 12.14
C MET A 431 -7.72 -32.24 11.54
N GLN A 432 -6.40 -32.39 11.55
CA GLN A 432 -5.74 -33.65 11.29
C GLN A 432 -5.52 -34.36 12.62
N TRP A 433 -5.89 -35.63 12.66
CA TRP A 433 -5.79 -36.45 13.86
C TRP A 433 -4.71 -37.50 13.65
N ARG A 434 -3.81 -37.63 14.63
CA ARG A 434 -2.74 -38.63 14.64
C ARG A 434 -3.28 -40.01 15.01
N ASP A 435 -4.09 -40.03 16.07
CA ASP A 435 -4.69 -41.23 16.64
C ASP A 435 -6.17 -40.96 16.90
N VAL A 436 -7.04 -41.91 16.55
CA VAL A 436 -8.50 -41.80 16.65
C VAL A 436 -9.03 -43.18 17.02
N ARG A 437 -9.71 -43.35 18.16
CA ARG A 437 -10.51 -44.56 18.47
C ARG A 437 -11.73 -44.19 19.29
N ASP A 438 -12.74 -45.03 19.28
CA ASP A 438 -14.04 -44.83 19.92
C ASP A 438 -14.54 -46.09 20.65
N GLU A 439 -15.80 -45.99 21.14
CA GLU A 439 -16.67 -46.77 22.04
C GLU A 439 -16.09 -47.70 23.12
N LYS A 440 -14.85 -48.19 23.04
CA LYS A 440 -14.31 -49.21 23.95
C LYS A 440 -12.84 -48.99 24.33
N GLY A 441 -12.23 -47.83 24.00
CA GLY A 441 -10.83 -47.53 24.35
C GLY A 441 -10.25 -46.31 23.63
N THR A 442 -10.99 -45.20 23.70
CA THR A 442 -10.91 -44.03 22.83
C THR A 442 -9.64 -43.18 23.00
N LEU A 443 -8.81 -42.99 21.94
CA LEU A 443 -7.80 -41.92 21.93
C LEU A 443 -8.00 -41.03 20.70
N PHE A 444 -8.29 -39.74 20.91
CA PHE A 444 -8.32 -38.73 19.86
C PHE A 444 -7.17 -37.74 20.10
N ALA A 445 -6.06 -37.88 19.38
CA ALA A 445 -4.89 -37.01 19.49
C ALA A 445 -4.87 -36.00 18.32
N PRO A 446 -5.39 -34.77 18.50
CA PRO A 446 -5.30 -33.75 17.46
C PRO A 446 -3.83 -33.43 17.19
N ASP A 447 -3.44 -33.48 15.92
CA ASP A 447 -2.08 -33.22 15.48
C ASP A 447 -1.95 -31.79 14.96
N ASN A 448 -2.64 -31.51 13.86
CA ASN A 448 -2.57 -30.24 13.17
C ASN A 448 -3.95 -29.62 13.06
N ARG A 449 -4.04 -28.32 13.39
CA ARG A 449 -5.24 -27.51 13.25
C ARG A 449 -5.05 -26.53 12.12
N TYR A 450 -6.03 -26.40 11.26
CA TYR A 450 -5.98 -25.47 10.12
C TYR A 450 -7.21 -24.60 10.09
N ASN A 451 -7.04 -23.41 9.53
CA ASN A 451 -8.13 -22.59 9.03
C ASN A 451 -8.31 -22.91 7.55
N ALA A 452 -9.51 -23.32 7.14
CA ALA A 452 -9.72 -23.95 5.85
C ALA A 452 -10.98 -23.48 5.12
N VAL A 453 -10.98 -23.71 3.81
CA VAL A 453 -12.14 -23.55 2.94
C VAL A 453 -12.43 -24.87 2.25
N TYR A 454 -13.70 -25.25 2.26
CA TYR A 454 -14.24 -26.44 1.61
C TYR A 454 -15.19 -26.02 0.50
N LEU A 455 -15.11 -26.69 -0.65
CA LEU A 455 -16.10 -26.57 -1.71
C LEU A 455 -17.13 -27.69 -1.58
N TYR A 456 -18.41 -27.34 -1.55
CA TYR A 456 -19.52 -28.24 -1.81
C TYR A 456 -20.03 -27.96 -3.22
N ARG A 457 -20.20 -29.00 -4.01
CA ARG A 457 -20.73 -28.89 -5.37
C ARG A 457 -22.26 -28.83 -5.36
N SER A 458 -22.83 -28.43 -6.48
CA SER A 458 -24.29 -28.35 -6.67
C SER A 458 -25.02 -29.69 -6.54
N ASP A 459 -24.32 -30.83 -6.55
CA ASP A 459 -24.85 -32.18 -6.26
C ASP A 459 -24.77 -32.55 -4.76
N GLY A 460 -24.38 -31.60 -3.90
CA GLY A 460 -24.18 -31.79 -2.47
C GLY A 460 -22.86 -32.47 -2.08
N THR A 461 -22.04 -32.92 -3.04
CA THR A 461 -20.76 -33.57 -2.73
C THR A 461 -19.71 -32.56 -2.28
N GLN A 462 -18.97 -32.89 -1.23
CA GLN A 462 -17.79 -32.11 -0.83
C GLN A 462 -16.62 -32.44 -1.77
N ALA A 463 -15.95 -31.42 -2.31
CA ALA A 463 -14.73 -31.60 -3.08
C ALA A 463 -13.64 -32.28 -2.21
N PRO A 464 -12.88 -33.23 -2.77
CA PRO A 464 -11.85 -33.94 -2.01
C PRO A 464 -10.69 -33.03 -1.58
N GLN A 465 -10.46 -31.94 -2.33
CA GLN A 465 -9.47 -30.93 -2.00
C GLN A 465 -10.07 -29.89 -1.06
N ARG A 466 -9.28 -29.45 -0.09
CA ARG A 466 -9.58 -28.28 0.75
C ARG A 466 -8.41 -27.31 0.69
N TYR A 467 -8.70 -26.01 0.74
CA TYR A 467 -7.66 -25.02 0.90
C TYR A 467 -7.39 -24.82 2.40
N ASN A 468 -6.12 -24.93 2.83
CA ASN A 468 -5.71 -24.56 4.19
C ASN A 468 -4.90 -23.26 4.11
N LYS A 469 -5.20 -22.30 4.99
CA LYS A 469 -4.54 -20.99 5.08
C LYS A 469 -3.02 -21.15 5.13
N MET A 470 -2.30 -20.54 4.18
CA MET A 470 -0.84 -20.68 4.06
C MET A 470 -0.09 -19.62 4.87
N HIS A 471 -0.60 -18.39 4.89
CA HIS A 471 0.00 -17.26 5.59
C HIS A 471 -0.82 -16.90 6.82
N ARG A 472 -0.32 -17.35 7.97
CA ARG A 472 -0.92 -17.18 9.28
C ARG A 472 -0.71 -15.76 9.81
N VAL A 473 -1.66 -15.24 10.58
CA VAL A 473 -1.56 -13.94 11.25
C VAL A 473 -0.57 -14.05 12.42
N PRO A 474 0.52 -13.25 12.44
CA PRO A 474 1.44 -13.21 13.57
C PRO A 474 0.71 -12.83 14.87
N PHE A 475 1.02 -13.52 15.97
CA PHE A 475 0.43 -13.37 17.31
C PHE A 475 -1.07 -13.73 17.43
N GLY A 476 -1.82 -13.81 16.32
CA GLY A 476 -3.21 -14.26 16.31
C GLY A 476 -3.39 -15.75 16.02
N GLU A 477 -2.53 -16.33 15.18
CA GLU A 477 -2.62 -17.74 14.76
C GLU A 477 -1.32 -18.52 15.03
N TYR A 478 -0.22 -17.83 15.36
CA TYR A 478 1.03 -18.42 15.80
C TYR A 478 1.91 -17.35 16.46
N ILE A 479 2.90 -17.76 17.26
CA ILE A 479 3.91 -16.85 17.82
C ILE A 479 5.18 -16.92 16.96
N PRO A 480 5.63 -15.82 16.34
CA PRO A 480 6.88 -15.79 15.57
C PRO A 480 8.09 -16.30 16.36
N TRP A 481 8.95 -17.09 15.71
CA TRP A 481 10.17 -17.76 16.23
C TRP A 481 9.99 -18.78 17.34
N VAL A 482 8.98 -18.61 18.18
CA VAL A 482 8.70 -19.48 19.33
C VAL A 482 7.91 -20.73 18.92
N ASP A 483 7.26 -20.71 17.75
CA ASP A 483 6.65 -21.87 17.07
C ASP A 483 7.68 -22.87 16.51
N LYS A 484 8.87 -22.95 17.11
CA LYS A 484 9.95 -23.86 16.72
C LYS A 484 10.15 -24.91 17.82
N PRO A 485 10.34 -26.20 17.47
CA PRO A 485 10.45 -27.26 18.47
C PRO A 485 11.52 -27.01 19.55
N TRP A 486 12.65 -26.40 19.18
CA TRP A 486 13.75 -26.08 20.10
C TRP A 486 13.50 -24.88 21.02
N LEU A 487 12.40 -24.13 20.80
CA LEU A 487 11.96 -23.02 21.66
C LEU A 487 10.63 -23.32 22.37
N ALA A 488 10.26 -24.61 22.45
CA ALA A 488 9.01 -25.03 23.10
C ALA A 488 8.90 -24.56 24.56
N TRP A 489 10.00 -24.51 25.32
CA TRP A 489 10.00 -23.98 26.69
C TRP A 489 9.61 -22.49 26.74
N LEU A 490 10.08 -21.70 25.77
CA LEU A 490 9.75 -20.28 25.64
C LEU A 490 8.30 -20.11 25.16
N LYS A 491 7.81 -21.06 24.35
CA LYS A 491 6.41 -21.14 23.92
C LYS A 491 5.51 -21.31 25.12
N SER A 492 5.73 -22.34 25.93
CA SER A 492 4.98 -22.60 27.16
C SER A 492 5.00 -21.38 28.09
N TRP A 493 6.18 -20.80 28.37
CA TRP A 493 6.26 -19.60 29.20
C TRP A 493 5.43 -18.42 28.65
N PHE A 494 5.45 -18.17 27.34
CA PHE A 494 4.65 -17.13 26.71
C PHE A 494 3.14 -17.38 26.84
N PHE A 495 2.70 -18.62 26.64
CA PHE A 495 1.29 -18.99 26.80
C PHE A 495 0.84 -18.85 28.25
N ASP A 496 1.65 -19.31 29.21
CA ASP A 496 1.31 -19.27 30.63
C ASP A 496 1.34 -17.84 31.21
N SER A 497 2.16 -16.94 30.65
CA SER A 497 2.42 -15.62 31.26
C SER A 497 1.84 -14.42 30.50
N LEU A 498 1.65 -14.51 29.18
CA LEU A 498 1.40 -13.34 28.32
C LEU A 498 0.23 -13.51 27.34
N SER A 499 -0.24 -14.75 27.13
CA SER A 499 -1.36 -15.03 26.24
C SER A 499 -2.69 -14.84 26.99
N PRO A 500 -3.69 -14.14 26.40
CA PRO A 500 -5.04 -14.11 26.95
C PRO A 500 -5.80 -15.43 26.76
N TYR A 501 -5.22 -16.41 26.07
CA TYR A 501 -5.83 -17.71 25.77
C TYR A 501 -5.30 -18.81 26.69
N GLU A 502 -6.21 -19.62 27.25
CA GLU A 502 -5.92 -20.72 28.19
C GLU A 502 -5.19 -21.93 27.58
N ASN A 503 -5.08 -22.02 26.25
CA ASN A 503 -4.50 -23.15 25.53
C ASN A 503 -3.68 -22.70 24.31
N ASP A 504 -2.79 -23.58 23.81
CA ASP A 504 -2.09 -23.35 22.54
C ASP A 504 -3.10 -23.17 21.40
N TYR A 505 -3.20 -21.95 20.86
CA TYR A 505 -4.06 -21.60 19.73
C TYR A 505 -3.34 -21.72 18.37
N THR A 506 -2.11 -22.23 18.35
CA THR A 506 -1.30 -22.30 17.14
C THR A 506 -1.99 -23.11 16.05
N LEU A 507 -2.10 -22.50 14.87
CA LEU A 507 -2.55 -23.16 13.64
C LEU A 507 -1.35 -23.60 12.80
N THR A 508 -1.48 -24.76 12.18
CA THR A 508 -0.52 -25.30 11.21
C THR A 508 -0.72 -24.60 9.87
N PRO A 509 0.34 -24.15 9.18
CA PRO A 509 0.21 -23.50 7.88
C PRO A 509 -0.08 -24.53 6.78
N GLY A 510 -0.95 -24.17 5.85
CA GLY A 510 -1.13 -24.86 4.58
C GLY A 510 0.13 -24.80 3.72
N GLN A 511 0.33 -25.81 2.87
CA GLN A 511 1.56 -25.97 2.08
C GLN A 511 1.41 -25.52 0.62
N MET A 512 0.22 -25.68 0.04
CA MET A 512 -0.01 -25.47 -1.38
C MET A 512 -1.31 -24.69 -1.61
N PRO A 513 -1.36 -23.80 -2.61
CA PRO A 513 -2.61 -23.23 -3.08
C PRO A 513 -3.51 -24.32 -3.70
N VAL A 514 -4.83 -24.12 -3.62
CA VAL A 514 -5.83 -24.96 -4.27
C VAL A 514 -6.63 -24.10 -5.24
N VAL A 515 -6.85 -24.60 -6.44
CA VAL A 515 -7.73 -23.99 -7.43
C VAL A 515 -9.01 -24.83 -7.45
N PHE A 516 -10.11 -24.21 -7.06
CA PHE A 516 -11.44 -24.82 -7.14
C PHE A 516 -12.02 -24.56 -8.53
N GLU A 517 -12.61 -25.59 -9.14
CA GLU A 517 -13.34 -25.45 -10.39
C GLU A 517 -14.84 -25.39 -10.08
N ILE A 518 -15.46 -24.29 -10.49
CA ILE A 518 -16.90 -24.06 -10.34
C ILE A 518 -17.52 -24.17 -11.72
N THR A 519 -18.27 -25.25 -11.96
CA THR A 519 -18.98 -25.48 -13.22
C THR A 519 -20.46 -25.26 -12.99
N PRO A 520 -21.06 -24.18 -13.52
CA PRO A 520 -22.50 -24.04 -13.47
C PRO A 520 -23.10 -24.99 -14.51
N GLU A 521 -23.66 -26.11 -14.05
CA GLU A 521 -24.08 -27.23 -14.90
C GLU A 521 -25.58 -27.23 -15.22
N ILE A 522 -26.41 -26.75 -14.31
CA ILE A 522 -27.86 -26.99 -14.36
C ILE A 522 -28.64 -25.71 -14.69
N ARG A 523 -28.60 -24.67 -13.84
CA ARG A 523 -29.39 -23.44 -14.06
C ARG A 523 -28.85 -22.51 -15.13
N ASN A 524 -27.52 -22.33 -15.17
CA ASN A 524 -26.84 -21.47 -16.13
C ASN A 524 -25.67 -22.20 -16.79
N PRO A 525 -25.92 -23.19 -17.68
CA PRO A 525 -24.86 -23.96 -18.32
C PRO A 525 -23.78 -23.06 -18.91
N GLY A 526 -22.57 -23.13 -18.37
CA GLY A 526 -21.50 -22.19 -18.66
C GLY A 526 -20.11 -22.83 -18.58
N PRO A 527 -19.06 -22.08 -18.94
CA PRO A 527 -17.69 -22.56 -18.77
C PRO A 527 -17.36 -22.74 -17.29
N ALA A 528 -16.47 -23.70 -16.99
CA ALA A 528 -15.91 -23.82 -15.66
C ALA A 528 -15.07 -22.59 -15.30
N TYR A 529 -15.23 -22.08 -14.08
CA TYR A 529 -14.48 -20.95 -13.55
C TYR A 529 -13.50 -21.40 -12.48
N ARG A 530 -12.27 -20.89 -12.52
CA ARG A 530 -11.20 -21.28 -11.59
C ARG A 530 -11.07 -20.27 -10.45
N VAL A 531 -11.36 -20.72 -9.24
CA VAL A 531 -11.44 -19.89 -8.04
C VAL A 531 -10.30 -20.22 -7.08
N VAL A 532 -9.68 -19.20 -6.50
CA VAL A 532 -8.72 -19.35 -5.40
C VAL A 532 -9.15 -18.54 -4.19
N THR A 533 -8.90 -19.06 -2.99
CA THR A 533 -9.56 -18.56 -1.77
C THR A 533 -8.56 -18.04 -0.72
N PRO A 534 -8.00 -16.82 -0.85
CA PRO A 534 -7.21 -16.25 0.23
C PRO A 534 -8.07 -16.11 1.50
N ILE A 535 -7.60 -16.64 2.63
CA ILE A 535 -8.34 -16.58 3.89
C ILE A 535 -7.86 -15.37 4.68
N CYS A 536 -8.78 -14.46 5.02
CA CYS A 536 -8.53 -13.32 5.89
C CYS A 536 -7.35 -12.49 5.37
N PHE A 537 -6.38 -12.23 6.25
CA PHE A 537 -5.15 -11.48 6.03
C PHE A 537 -4.33 -11.89 4.79
N GLU A 538 -4.57 -13.05 4.18
CA GLU A 538 -3.89 -13.47 2.95
C GLU A 538 -4.16 -12.55 1.76
N ASP A 539 -5.32 -11.88 1.71
CA ASP A 539 -5.63 -10.89 0.68
C ASP A 539 -4.89 -9.56 0.88
N ALA A 540 -4.27 -9.35 2.05
CA ALA A 540 -3.35 -8.25 2.29
C ALA A 540 -1.92 -8.54 1.79
N VAL A 541 -1.61 -9.78 1.37
CA VAL A 541 -0.24 -10.24 1.10
C VAL A 541 -0.01 -10.57 -0.39
N PRO A 542 0.67 -9.69 -1.16
CA PRO A 542 0.89 -9.85 -2.61
C PRO A 542 1.42 -11.21 -3.03
N ARG A 543 2.49 -11.68 -2.37
CA ARG A 543 3.13 -12.95 -2.72
C ARG A 543 2.20 -14.16 -2.55
N VAL A 544 1.21 -14.09 -1.65
CA VAL A 544 0.27 -15.17 -1.40
C VAL A 544 -0.74 -15.21 -2.54
N CYS A 545 -1.45 -14.09 -2.77
CA CYS A 545 -2.41 -13.96 -3.86
C CYS A 545 -1.78 -14.25 -5.23
N ARG A 546 -0.58 -13.73 -5.50
CA ARG A 546 0.15 -13.98 -6.74
C ARG A 546 0.46 -15.47 -6.94
N ARG A 547 0.87 -16.20 -5.90
CA ARG A 547 1.09 -17.66 -5.99
C ARG A 547 -0.20 -18.45 -6.13
N MET A 548 -1.32 -17.94 -5.65
CA MET A 548 -2.62 -18.57 -5.89
C MET A 548 -3.02 -18.43 -7.37
N VAL A 549 -2.97 -17.21 -7.90
CA VAL A 549 -3.44 -16.88 -9.26
C VAL A 549 -2.46 -17.33 -10.35
N TYR A 550 -1.15 -17.31 -10.08
CA TYR A 550 -0.11 -17.65 -11.05
C TYR A 550 0.74 -18.82 -10.60
N GLU A 551 1.03 -19.73 -11.54
CA GLU A 551 1.95 -20.84 -11.37
C GLU A 551 2.96 -20.85 -12.52
N ARG A 552 4.26 -20.85 -12.19
CA ARG A 552 5.35 -20.81 -13.18
C ARG A 552 5.16 -19.71 -14.24
N GLY A 553 4.61 -18.57 -13.81
CA GLY A 553 4.31 -17.41 -14.65
C GLY A 553 3.07 -17.53 -15.54
N ARG A 554 2.30 -18.60 -15.44
CA ARG A 554 1.02 -18.77 -16.15
C ARG A 554 -0.14 -18.52 -15.21
N LYS A 555 -1.15 -17.80 -15.69
CA LYS A 555 -2.38 -17.53 -14.96
C LYS A 555 -3.21 -18.82 -14.89
N ARG A 556 -3.54 -19.28 -13.69
CA ARG A 556 -4.28 -20.53 -13.44
C ARG A 556 -5.61 -20.34 -12.71
N ALA A 557 -5.90 -19.13 -12.23
CA ALA A 557 -7.16 -18.79 -11.61
C ALA A 557 -7.75 -17.54 -12.26
N ASP A 558 -9.08 -17.48 -12.27
CA ASP A 558 -9.86 -16.43 -12.92
C ASP A 558 -10.34 -15.37 -11.91
N MET A 559 -10.48 -15.73 -10.63
CA MET A 559 -10.89 -14.81 -9.56
C MET A 559 -10.33 -15.19 -8.18
N LEU A 560 -10.30 -14.21 -7.29
CA LEU A 560 -10.06 -14.38 -5.86
C LEU A 560 -11.42 -14.41 -5.13
N VAL A 561 -11.59 -15.36 -4.22
CA VAL A 561 -12.74 -15.38 -3.29
C VAL A 561 -12.20 -15.31 -1.87
N ASN A 562 -12.20 -14.12 -1.29
CA ASN A 562 -11.71 -13.91 0.06
C ASN A 562 -12.80 -14.29 1.07
N VAL A 563 -12.50 -15.24 1.95
CA VAL A 563 -13.31 -15.52 3.13
C VAL A 563 -12.60 -14.95 4.34
N THR A 564 -13.26 -14.08 5.12
CA THR A 564 -12.59 -13.38 6.22
C THR A 564 -13.51 -13.14 7.41
N ASN A 565 -12.92 -12.91 8.57
CA ASN A 565 -13.58 -12.39 9.74
C ASN A 565 -12.81 -11.17 10.23
N ASP A 566 -13.37 -9.98 9.97
CA ASP A 566 -12.75 -8.71 10.36
C ASP A 566 -13.17 -8.23 11.77
N GLY A 567 -13.85 -9.08 12.56
CA GLY A 567 -14.40 -8.70 13.87
C GLY A 567 -13.35 -8.35 14.92
N TRP A 568 -12.10 -8.78 14.72
CA TRP A 568 -10.95 -8.46 15.57
C TRP A 568 -10.20 -7.20 15.13
N PHE A 569 -10.42 -6.71 13.90
CA PHE A 569 -9.95 -5.38 13.52
C PHE A 569 -10.84 -4.35 14.23
N GLY A 570 -10.21 -3.47 15.01
CA GLY A 570 -10.91 -2.51 15.87
C GLY A 570 -11.90 -1.61 15.12
N GLY A 571 -11.46 -0.43 14.69
CA GLY A 571 -12.34 0.60 14.13
C GLY A 571 -12.61 0.47 12.63
N VAL A 572 -13.56 1.29 12.15
CA VAL A 572 -14.04 1.32 10.76
C VAL A 572 -12.91 1.56 9.74
N SER A 573 -11.96 2.43 10.09
CA SER A 573 -10.80 2.75 9.25
C SER A 573 -9.92 1.55 8.91
N MET A 574 -9.74 0.62 9.84
CA MET A 574 -8.84 -0.52 9.62
C MET A 574 -9.48 -1.59 8.73
N ARG A 575 -10.78 -1.86 8.89
CA ARG A 575 -11.49 -2.76 7.97
C ARG A 575 -11.56 -2.19 6.56
N ALA A 576 -11.76 -0.87 6.43
CA ALA A 576 -11.67 -0.18 5.15
C ALA A 576 -10.26 -0.29 4.54
N GLN A 577 -9.21 -0.18 5.36
CA GLN A 577 -7.85 -0.37 4.88
C GLN A 577 -7.60 -1.81 4.43
N HIS A 578 -8.07 -2.81 5.17
CA HIS A 578 -7.97 -4.21 4.75
C HIS A 578 -8.63 -4.43 3.37
N PHE A 579 -9.79 -3.82 3.13
CA PHE A 579 -10.47 -3.83 1.83
C PHE A 579 -9.65 -3.15 0.71
N GLN A 580 -8.97 -2.02 0.99
CA GLN A 580 -8.04 -1.39 0.02
C GLN A 580 -6.93 -2.35 -0.44
N LEU A 581 -6.42 -3.16 0.49
CA LEU A 581 -5.35 -4.11 0.17
C LEU A 581 -5.85 -5.20 -0.79
N ALA A 582 -7.07 -5.70 -0.57
CA ALA A 582 -7.72 -6.63 -1.48
C ALA A 582 -7.86 -6.04 -2.90
N ALA A 583 -8.19 -4.75 -3.01
CA ALA A 583 -8.30 -4.08 -4.31
C ALA A 583 -6.97 -4.00 -5.06
N LEU A 584 -5.86 -3.78 -4.36
CA LEU A 584 -4.53 -3.87 -4.97
C LEU A 584 -4.25 -5.27 -5.49
N ARG A 585 -4.67 -6.34 -4.80
CA ARG A 585 -4.47 -7.72 -5.29
C ARG A 585 -5.23 -7.99 -6.58
N SER A 586 -6.42 -7.42 -6.73
CA SER A 586 -7.19 -7.52 -7.96
C SER A 586 -6.45 -6.88 -9.14
N ILE A 587 -5.90 -5.68 -8.95
CA ILE A 587 -5.12 -4.94 -9.97
C ILE A 587 -3.85 -5.71 -10.33
N GLU A 588 -3.08 -6.11 -9.33
CA GLU A 588 -1.79 -6.79 -9.47
C GLU A 588 -1.88 -8.08 -10.27
N ASN A 589 -2.98 -8.81 -10.12
CA ASN A 589 -3.17 -10.12 -10.73
C ASN A 589 -4.10 -10.09 -11.94
N ARG A 590 -4.77 -8.96 -12.18
CA ARG A 590 -5.86 -8.78 -13.15
C ARG A 590 -6.94 -9.82 -12.97
N VAL A 591 -7.43 -9.98 -11.75
CA VAL A 591 -8.56 -10.85 -11.44
C VAL A 591 -9.52 -10.10 -10.52
N PRO A 592 -10.83 -10.27 -10.68
CA PRO A 592 -11.79 -9.75 -9.72
C PRO A 592 -11.66 -10.48 -8.37
N THR A 593 -12.17 -9.83 -7.32
CA THR A 593 -12.27 -10.37 -5.97
C THR A 593 -13.72 -10.31 -5.50
N ALA A 594 -14.27 -11.44 -5.04
CA ALA A 594 -15.48 -11.48 -4.22
C ALA A 594 -15.06 -11.68 -2.77
N ARG A 595 -15.54 -10.83 -1.87
CA ARG A 595 -15.13 -10.85 -0.45
C ARG A 595 -16.35 -11.10 0.43
N ALA A 596 -16.33 -12.21 1.16
CA ALA A 596 -17.34 -12.62 2.12
C ALA A 596 -16.78 -12.53 3.54
N VAL A 597 -17.36 -11.66 4.36
CA VAL A 597 -16.86 -11.36 5.70
C VAL A 597 -17.88 -11.73 6.77
N ASN A 598 -17.42 -12.05 7.99
CA ASN A 598 -18.33 -12.03 9.15
C ASN A 598 -18.57 -10.57 9.54
N THR A 599 -17.75 -10.00 10.43
CA THR A 599 -17.92 -8.62 10.89
C THR A 599 -16.96 -7.66 10.16
N GLY A 600 -17.36 -7.12 9.01
CA GLY A 600 -16.50 -6.27 8.17
C GLY A 600 -17.17 -5.85 6.87
N ILE A 601 -16.37 -5.53 5.83
CA ILE A 601 -16.90 -5.10 4.54
C ILE A 601 -16.94 -6.26 3.54
N SER A 602 -18.12 -6.82 3.29
CA SER A 602 -18.35 -7.69 2.12
C SER A 602 -18.59 -6.85 0.87
N GLY A 603 -18.12 -7.35 -0.27
CA GLY A 603 -18.29 -6.65 -1.53
C GLY A 603 -17.50 -7.26 -2.67
N PHE A 604 -17.63 -6.60 -3.82
CA PHE A 604 -17.01 -7.03 -5.07
C PHE A 604 -15.99 -6.00 -5.56
N ILE A 605 -14.87 -6.49 -6.08
CA ILE A 605 -13.80 -5.66 -6.64
C ILE A 605 -13.47 -6.19 -8.03
N ASP A 606 -13.45 -5.33 -9.05
CA ASP A 606 -13.07 -5.73 -10.40
C ASP A 606 -11.54 -5.84 -10.58
N SER A 607 -11.08 -6.31 -11.74
CA SER A 607 -9.64 -6.46 -12.03
C SER A 607 -8.88 -5.13 -12.25
N LEU A 608 -9.57 -3.99 -12.21
CA LEU A 608 -9.01 -2.64 -12.25
C LEU A 608 -8.95 -2.01 -10.84
N GLY A 609 -9.47 -2.69 -9.82
CA GLY A 609 -9.55 -2.21 -8.44
C GLY A 609 -10.72 -1.28 -8.19
N ARG A 610 -11.72 -1.27 -9.09
CA ARG A 610 -12.99 -0.57 -8.88
C ARG A 610 -13.81 -1.37 -7.88
N VAL A 611 -14.41 -0.65 -6.96
CA VAL A 611 -15.26 -1.22 -5.93
C VAL A 611 -16.68 -1.20 -6.44
N GLY A 612 -17.28 -2.38 -6.59
CA GLY A 612 -18.66 -2.56 -7.00
C GLY A 612 -19.63 -2.49 -5.81
N PRO A 613 -20.78 -3.20 -5.89
CA PRO A 613 -21.72 -3.28 -4.78
C PRO A 613 -21.08 -3.81 -3.50
N MET A 614 -21.58 -3.31 -2.36
CA MET A 614 -21.17 -3.67 -1.00
C MET A 614 -22.44 -3.90 -0.16
N ALA A 615 -22.36 -4.67 0.92
CA ALA A 615 -23.49 -4.85 1.83
C ALA A 615 -23.88 -3.49 2.47
N GLU A 616 -25.17 -3.13 2.40
CA GLU A 616 -25.71 -1.83 2.84
C GLU A 616 -26.61 -1.97 4.09
N ASP A 617 -26.64 -0.91 4.89
CA ASP A 617 -27.76 -0.62 5.80
C ASP A 617 -28.06 0.89 5.69
N GLU A 618 -29.32 1.25 5.80
CA GLU A 618 -29.86 2.58 5.57
C GLU A 618 -29.18 3.61 6.49
N GLY A 619 -28.29 4.43 5.93
CA GLY A 619 -28.07 5.80 6.41
C GLY A 619 -26.83 6.13 7.26
N GLU A 620 -26.01 5.20 7.76
CA GLU A 620 -24.78 5.57 8.49
C GLU A 620 -23.57 4.64 8.31
N ILE A 621 -22.40 5.16 8.69
CA ILE A 621 -21.00 4.76 8.46
C ILE A 621 -20.61 3.34 8.96
N THR A 622 -21.55 2.49 9.36
CA THR A 622 -21.28 1.11 9.84
C THR A 622 -21.60 0.04 8.81
N ARG A 623 -20.97 0.14 7.63
CA ARG A 623 -20.87 -0.86 6.54
C ARG A 623 -20.22 -2.20 6.95
N GLN A 624 -20.20 -2.53 8.24
CA GLN A 624 -19.26 -3.49 8.83
C GLN A 624 -19.86 -4.43 9.88
N ARG A 625 -21.15 -4.27 10.19
CA ARG A 625 -21.87 -5.01 11.22
C ARG A 625 -23.32 -5.26 10.80
N ILE A 626 -23.48 -5.85 9.63
CA ILE A 626 -24.80 -6.09 9.02
C ILE A 626 -24.88 -7.58 8.71
N ALA A 627 -26.02 -8.19 9.02
CA ALA A 627 -26.34 -9.55 8.59
C ALA A 627 -27.12 -9.43 7.27
N ASP A 628 -26.46 -9.72 6.15
CA ASP A 628 -27.01 -9.54 4.80
C ASP A 628 -26.33 -10.50 3.81
N ALA A 629 -26.90 -10.64 2.62
CA ALA A 629 -26.29 -11.37 1.52
C ALA A 629 -26.34 -10.54 0.24
N LEU A 630 -25.16 -10.33 -0.34
CA LEU A 630 -25.01 -9.53 -1.54
C LEU A 630 -24.74 -10.43 -2.74
N THR A 631 -25.52 -10.27 -3.80
CA THR A 631 -25.35 -11.03 -5.03
C THR A 631 -24.88 -10.13 -6.17
N HIS A 632 -23.85 -10.56 -6.90
CA HIS A 632 -23.32 -9.80 -8.02
C HIS A 632 -22.73 -10.71 -9.09
N ARG A 633 -22.90 -10.32 -10.36
CA ARG A 633 -22.24 -10.97 -11.49
C ARG A 633 -20.83 -10.42 -11.64
N VAL A 634 -19.85 -11.28 -11.43
CA VAL A 634 -18.44 -10.88 -11.51
C VAL A 634 -17.99 -10.81 -12.97
N THR A 635 -17.18 -9.81 -13.31
CA THR A 635 -16.55 -9.69 -14.63
C THR A 635 -15.12 -10.22 -14.59
N LEU A 636 -14.83 -11.24 -15.39
CA LEU A 636 -13.52 -11.87 -15.47
C LEU A 636 -12.61 -11.09 -16.42
N ASP A 637 -11.31 -11.20 -16.19
CA ASP A 637 -10.29 -10.54 -17.00
C ASP A 637 -9.27 -11.59 -17.45
N ARG A 638 -9.11 -11.76 -18.76
CA ARG A 638 -8.20 -12.78 -19.33
C ARG A 638 -6.73 -12.33 -19.37
N ARG A 639 -6.45 -11.06 -19.09
CA ARG A 639 -5.10 -10.51 -19.18
C ARG A 639 -4.21 -11.12 -18.10
N SER A 640 -2.95 -11.30 -18.48
CA SER A 640 -1.88 -11.68 -17.55
C SER A 640 -1.02 -10.48 -17.22
N THR A 641 -0.44 -10.47 -16.02
CA THR A 641 0.35 -9.34 -15.52
C THR A 641 1.84 -9.67 -15.48
N LEU A 642 2.69 -8.65 -15.59
CA LEU A 642 4.12 -8.82 -15.43
C LEU A 642 4.45 -9.17 -13.96
N PHE A 643 3.71 -8.59 -13.02
CA PHE A 643 3.80 -8.94 -11.60
C PHE A 643 3.40 -10.40 -11.35
N GLY A 644 2.33 -10.90 -11.97
CA GLY A 644 1.95 -12.31 -11.89
C GLY A 644 3.06 -13.23 -12.39
N ARG A 645 3.68 -12.86 -13.52
CA ARG A 645 4.78 -13.61 -14.15
C ARG A 645 6.06 -13.60 -13.32
N LEU A 646 6.55 -12.43 -12.92
CA LEU A 646 7.86 -12.26 -12.29
C LEU A 646 7.83 -12.17 -10.76
N GLY A 647 6.68 -11.88 -10.18
CA GLY A 647 6.53 -11.59 -8.76
C GLY A 647 7.37 -10.37 -8.35
N HIS A 648 7.99 -10.47 -7.18
CA HIS A 648 8.81 -9.40 -6.63
C HIS A 648 10.25 -9.36 -7.16
N LEU A 649 10.62 -10.19 -8.14
CA LEU A 649 11.99 -10.24 -8.66
C LEU A 649 12.52 -8.85 -9.09
N PRO A 650 11.78 -8.02 -9.87
CA PRO A 650 12.26 -6.70 -10.27
C PRO A 650 12.49 -5.75 -9.09
N VAL A 651 11.62 -5.80 -8.08
CA VAL A 651 11.75 -4.99 -6.86
C VAL A 651 12.90 -5.48 -6.00
N GLY A 652 13.15 -6.79 -5.95
CA GLY A 652 14.34 -7.37 -5.31
C GLY A 652 15.64 -6.88 -5.95
N VAL A 653 15.71 -6.83 -7.28
CA VAL A 653 16.86 -6.26 -8.01
C VAL A 653 17.02 -4.77 -7.72
N LEU A 654 15.92 -4.00 -7.69
CA LEU A 654 15.93 -2.58 -7.30
C LEU A 654 16.48 -2.39 -5.88
N CYS A 655 16.06 -3.25 -4.94
CA CYS A 655 16.51 -3.22 -3.55
C CYS A 655 18.01 -3.52 -3.44
N LEU A 656 18.53 -4.51 -4.17
CA LEU A 656 19.95 -4.83 -4.22
C LEU A 656 20.77 -3.67 -4.82
N ALA A 657 20.32 -3.11 -5.94
CA ALA A 657 20.97 -1.95 -6.56
C ALA A 657 21.01 -0.75 -5.61
N THR A 658 19.90 -0.48 -4.90
CA THR A 658 19.82 0.56 -3.87
C THR A 658 20.81 0.31 -2.74
N GLY A 659 20.96 -0.95 -2.29
CA GLY A 659 21.96 -1.35 -1.29
C GLY A 659 23.40 -1.09 -1.73
N VAL A 660 23.76 -1.47 -2.96
CA VAL A 660 25.09 -1.22 -3.54
C VAL A 660 25.37 0.28 -3.65
N MET A 661 24.43 1.04 -4.20
CA MET A 661 24.55 2.50 -4.29
C MET A 661 24.70 3.15 -2.92
N THR A 662 23.98 2.64 -1.92
CA THR A 662 24.08 3.12 -0.54
C THR A 662 25.48 2.90 0.03
N ALA A 663 26.04 1.70 -0.14
CA ALA A 663 27.39 1.37 0.32
C ALA A 663 28.44 2.31 -0.32
N LEU A 664 28.33 2.55 -1.63
CA LEU A 664 29.21 3.50 -2.34
C LEU A 664 29.06 4.94 -1.81
N GLY A 665 27.82 5.37 -1.54
CA GLY A 665 27.53 6.68 -0.95
C GLY A 665 28.16 6.87 0.43
N ILE A 666 28.08 5.84 1.29
CA ILE A 666 28.71 5.83 2.62
C ILE A 666 30.23 5.97 2.51
N VAL A 667 30.86 5.14 1.67
CA VAL A 667 32.32 5.16 1.46
C VAL A 667 32.80 6.52 0.98
N ARG A 668 32.08 7.12 0.02
CA ARG A 668 32.43 8.44 -0.52
C ARG A 668 32.35 9.55 0.52
N ILE A 669 31.28 9.59 1.32
CA ILE A 669 31.15 10.54 2.44
C ILE A 669 32.27 10.34 3.46
N GLY A 670 32.63 9.09 3.76
CA GLY A 670 33.73 8.76 4.66
C GLY A 670 35.08 9.33 4.18
N ARG A 671 35.40 9.12 2.89
CA ARG A 671 36.62 9.65 2.26
C ARG A 671 36.66 11.17 2.25
N GLU A 672 35.53 11.83 1.94
CA GLU A 672 35.45 13.30 1.97
C GLU A 672 35.68 13.87 3.37
N LYS A 673 35.15 13.22 4.42
CA LYS A 673 35.40 13.63 5.81
C LYS A 673 36.86 13.40 6.24
N GLN A 674 37.47 12.31 5.83
CA GLN A 674 38.89 12.03 6.12
C GLN A 674 39.79 13.08 5.45
N ALA A 675 39.54 13.38 4.17
CA ALA A 675 40.27 14.42 3.45
C ALA A 675 40.09 15.81 4.10
N ALA A 676 38.88 16.15 4.53
CA ALA A 676 38.63 17.41 5.23
C ALA A 676 39.35 17.50 6.58
N ARG A 677 39.42 16.40 7.34
CA ARG A 677 40.18 16.33 8.61
C ARG A 677 41.68 16.45 8.39
N GLN A 678 42.21 15.83 7.34
CA GLN A 678 43.62 15.96 6.97
C GLN A 678 43.98 17.40 6.61
N ILE A 679 43.15 18.05 5.79
CA ILE A 679 43.35 19.46 5.42
C ILE A 679 43.29 20.38 6.64
N ALA A 680 42.36 20.13 7.58
CA ALA A 680 42.27 20.90 8.82
C ALA A 680 43.50 20.69 9.73
N ALA A 681 43.98 19.45 9.86
CA ALA A 681 45.20 19.15 10.61
C ALA A 681 46.46 19.80 9.99
N GLU A 682 46.54 19.86 8.66
CA GLU A 682 47.61 20.54 7.93
C GLU A 682 47.54 22.07 8.00
N SER A 683 46.35 22.65 8.23
CA SER A 683 46.21 24.10 8.44
C SER A 683 46.49 24.53 9.86
N ASP A 684 46.29 23.65 10.85
CA ASP A 684 46.59 23.94 12.25
C ASP A 684 48.08 23.75 12.58
N SER A 685 48.84 23.03 11.72
CA SER A 685 50.29 22.83 11.88
C SER A 685 51.16 23.89 11.18
N LYS A 686 50.55 24.80 10.42
CA LYS A 686 51.20 25.96 9.76
C LYS A 686 50.79 27.25 10.43
#